data_AF-A0A7S2UBL9-F1
#
_entry.id   AF-A0A7S2UBL9-F1
#
_cell.length_a   1.000
_cell.length_b   1.000
_cell.length_c   1.000
_cell.angle_alpha   90.00
_cell.angle_beta   90.00
_cell.angle_gamma   90.00
#
_symmetry.space_group_name_H-M   'P 1'
#
loop_
_entity.id
_entity.type
_entity.pdbx_description
1 polymer ?
#
loop_
_entity_poly.entity_id
_entity_poly.type
_entity_poly.pdbx_seq_one_letter_code
_entity_poly.pdbx_strand_id
1 'polypeptide(L)'
;MTTESRLSSALEEKERGNACYQSFHFADAVMAYTSALLELDLKDDGNSDTAIPVRTEESTCRTDDDYEIVSMQAVLLSNRANCRLEQGNYAGAAQDSQEALRIIHNELDPHHHDETTQALRSKNLWRLARSLYYSEQRQDPADPTKQTPTDDGVCCSSMTLEQLVQEHKNDAPFHKKASKLLKAQEYTKSIRRRDDLNKRDNTTTGHLAEAEADVTHHHFKPQIIRSSLNGPLCEYYCFGHDRAESALTGLTFDNENSDGSSSNDVQILYGGVGDGRHVLTTILDAACIQRKDGAASFKLHATMNDLNAQVLVKDILTLVVSHRIDKALFQGRGVTREIALLNLVLYYGLHTYAMPAVVYDTLQSLVKELFLDSTCKTFCEAYPWIHIEDHDWKTFQRIASYWVDISNYSPSLPTTKRALVMTCPDPAVKSVESTISSLGMVGGDMFAALELRKQENKAKKRAALQEEMSDFSDWPPGMLERYKEELGGSPSKKEIMDYLESSLIDRIVEDDGDLRMDAKNKEALAIDKAFYEASHTFMLPVGLDYKERIPELEEEMKLFASCLQDGSKIRRDAFAKRLKPYITYIYNHWHINPVKYDPDWRDDEGSEKNNYVVEWADSYYHEDVRKMFRKAPQDEGPYLLCEANLFECITIFYLNVGTAINQLSAESNLMIEINHGSILGFGNDMQETSARRSKARLPLAYDSIYLSNVPDYTGMLSVFVELRSLLQKEKPSLYEDIATAGSLSIPETSSTLQSNVLLNTSLFQNYDEYVFGTLALSAAQVPRFLKMRVLNETPDVWNDFNQWGLDDSVAKMDPIGPLELKTWLHRLFLLTVLPPERSHTKAIREERPNTTGLFLQTCTYCVEELGYPIHWVSTALDQLLAVTSSNPLKTKAAEVNKSPSPIPTE
;
A
#
# COMPACT_ATOMS: atom_id res chain seq x y z
N MET A 1 7.88 -44.22 -47.33
CA MET A 1 6.51 -43.85 -46.91
C MET A 1 5.91 -43.00 -48.02
N THR A 2 4.63 -43.14 -48.34
CA THR A 2 3.97 -42.21 -49.29
C THR A 2 3.98 -40.79 -48.72
N THR A 3 3.97 -39.76 -49.56
CA THR A 3 3.94 -38.34 -49.18
C THR A 3 2.83 -38.04 -48.17
N GLU A 4 1.64 -38.61 -48.41
CA GLU A 4 0.47 -38.52 -47.53
C GLU A 4 0.71 -39.13 -46.14
N SER A 5 1.43 -40.25 -46.05
CA SER A 5 1.79 -40.88 -44.77
C SER A 5 2.76 -40.04 -43.95
N ARG A 6 3.64 -39.29 -44.60
CA ARG A 6 4.61 -38.40 -43.93
C ARG A 6 3.94 -37.12 -43.44
N LEU A 7 3.04 -36.56 -44.25
CA LEU A 7 2.26 -35.38 -43.88
C LEU A 7 1.37 -35.68 -42.66
N SER A 8 0.72 -36.84 -42.64
CA SER A 8 -0.08 -37.31 -41.50
C SER A 8 0.76 -37.46 -40.22
N SER A 9 1.94 -38.10 -40.32
CA SER A 9 2.86 -38.28 -39.18
C SER A 9 3.37 -36.94 -38.63
N ALA A 10 3.81 -36.04 -39.52
CA ALA A 10 4.27 -34.71 -39.14
C ALA A 10 3.15 -33.86 -38.51
N LEU A 11 1.89 -34.04 -38.96
CA LEU A 11 0.73 -33.35 -38.39
C LEU A 11 0.44 -33.82 -36.96
N GLU A 12 0.52 -35.12 -36.68
CA GLU A 12 0.36 -35.66 -35.32
C GLU A 12 1.42 -35.09 -34.36
N GLU A 13 2.69 -35.07 -34.80
CA GLU A 13 3.78 -34.48 -34.02
C GLU A 13 3.64 -32.96 -33.85
N LYS A 14 3.12 -32.25 -34.86
CA LYS A 14 2.79 -30.82 -34.74
C LYS A 14 1.74 -30.59 -33.67
N GLU A 15 0.66 -31.37 -33.64
CA GLU A 15 -0.40 -31.22 -32.63
C GLU A 15 0.08 -31.63 -31.24
N ARG A 16 0.94 -32.65 -31.13
CA ARG A 16 1.63 -32.98 -29.88
C ARG A 16 2.48 -31.82 -29.39
N GLY A 17 3.23 -31.18 -30.29
CA GLY A 17 4.01 -29.98 -30.00
C GLY A 17 3.14 -28.80 -29.55
N ASN A 18 2.00 -28.59 -30.20
CA ASN A 18 1.03 -27.55 -29.81
C ASN A 18 0.45 -27.80 -28.41
N ALA A 19 0.10 -29.05 -28.08
CA ALA A 19 -0.40 -29.41 -26.75
C ALA A 19 0.66 -29.21 -25.66
N CYS A 20 1.92 -29.58 -25.95
CA CYS A 20 3.05 -29.32 -25.05
C CYS A 20 3.28 -27.81 -24.86
N TYR A 21 3.19 -27.03 -25.93
CA TYR A 21 3.32 -25.57 -25.88
C TYR A 21 2.21 -24.93 -25.04
N GLN A 22 0.95 -25.34 -25.21
CA GLN A 22 -0.19 -24.85 -24.41
C GLN A 22 -0.08 -25.23 -22.93
N SER A 23 0.61 -26.33 -22.62
CA SER A 23 0.89 -26.80 -21.27
C SER A 23 2.21 -26.24 -20.70
N PHE A 24 2.83 -25.26 -21.37
CA PHE A 24 4.11 -24.64 -20.99
C PHE A 24 5.32 -25.61 -20.93
N HIS A 25 5.22 -26.80 -21.51
CA HIS A 25 6.32 -27.77 -21.64
C HIS A 25 7.14 -27.49 -22.91
N PHE A 26 7.85 -26.36 -22.93
CA PHE A 26 8.53 -25.88 -24.14
C PHE A 26 9.65 -26.80 -24.65
N ALA A 27 10.32 -27.55 -23.78
CA ALA A 27 11.36 -28.49 -24.20
C ALA A 27 10.77 -29.66 -25.00
N ASP A 28 9.65 -30.21 -24.51
CA ASP A 28 8.93 -31.28 -25.19
C ASP A 28 8.29 -30.80 -26.49
N ALA A 29 7.79 -29.56 -26.50
CA ALA A 29 7.29 -28.91 -27.73
C ALA A 29 8.40 -28.75 -28.79
N VAL A 30 9.60 -28.30 -28.39
CA VAL A 30 10.75 -28.20 -29.30
C VAL A 30 11.14 -29.57 -29.86
N MET A 31 11.13 -30.62 -29.03
CA MET A 31 11.40 -31.99 -29.49
C MET A 31 10.35 -32.43 -30.50
N ALA A 32 9.06 -32.26 -30.20
CA ALA A 32 7.95 -32.63 -31.09
C ALA A 32 8.01 -31.90 -32.44
N TYR A 33 8.23 -30.58 -32.45
CA TYR A 33 8.38 -29.83 -33.70
C TYR A 33 9.64 -30.22 -34.48
N THR A 34 10.72 -30.62 -33.80
CA THR A 34 11.93 -31.11 -34.45
C THR A 34 11.69 -32.49 -35.08
N SER A 35 10.99 -33.39 -34.39
CA SER A 35 10.56 -34.67 -34.95
C SER A 35 9.67 -34.48 -36.17
N ALA A 36 8.68 -33.58 -36.11
CA ALA A 36 7.83 -33.25 -37.25
C ALA A 36 8.63 -32.70 -38.46
N LEU A 37 9.63 -31.85 -38.22
CA LEU A 37 10.50 -31.34 -39.30
C LEU A 37 11.34 -32.46 -39.93
N LEU A 38 11.88 -33.38 -39.13
CA LEU A 38 12.65 -34.52 -39.64
C LEU A 38 11.81 -35.43 -40.54
N GLU A 39 10.55 -35.69 -40.18
CA GLU A 39 9.61 -36.47 -41.01
C GLU A 39 9.37 -35.82 -42.38
N LEU A 40 9.38 -34.49 -42.45
CA LEU A 40 9.21 -33.71 -43.68
C LEU A 40 10.49 -33.56 -44.51
N ASP A 41 11.67 -33.73 -43.92
CA ASP A 41 12.96 -33.60 -44.62
C ASP A 41 13.51 -34.92 -45.22
N LEU A 42 12.95 -36.08 -44.88
CA LEU A 42 13.37 -37.38 -45.45
C LEU A 42 13.13 -37.45 -46.98
N LYS A 43 14.17 -37.74 -47.78
CA LYS A 43 14.01 -38.01 -49.22
C LYS A 43 13.68 -39.48 -49.47
N ASP A 44 12.86 -39.72 -50.50
CA ASP A 44 12.56 -41.07 -50.98
C ASP A 44 13.79 -41.60 -51.74
N ASP A 45 14.67 -42.34 -51.05
CA ASP A 45 15.85 -42.97 -51.66
C ASP A 45 15.43 -44.22 -52.44
N GLY A 46 14.84 -43.97 -53.61
CA GLY A 46 14.63 -44.94 -54.68
C GLY A 46 15.67 -44.80 -55.79
N ASN A 47 16.84 -45.43 -55.58
CA ASN A 47 17.78 -45.96 -56.59
C ASN A 47 18.98 -45.12 -57.10
N SER A 48 20.17 -45.59 -56.69
CA SER A 48 21.50 -45.68 -57.37
C SER A 48 22.02 -44.59 -58.32
N ASP A 49 23.26 -44.17 -58.02
CA ASP A 49 24.33 -43.72 -58.94
C ASP A 49 23.99 -42.59 -59.93
N THR A 50 24.35 -41.35 -59.59
CA THR A 50 25.42 -40.56 -60.27
C THR A 50 25.39 -39.10 -59.80
N ALA A 51 26.58 -38.50 -59.85
CA ALA A 51 26.97 -37.11 -59.66
C ALA A 51 25.88 -36.01 -59.54
N ILE A 52 26.12 -35.13 -58.58
CA ILE A 52 25.57 -33.78 -58.41
C ILE A 52 25.33 -33.09 -59.77
N PRO A 53 24.11 -32.64 -60.08
CA PRO A 53 23.89 -31.48 -60.90
C PRO A 53 23.49 -30.30 -60.01
N VAL A 54 24.28 -29.24 -60.14
CA VAL A 54 23.91 -27.86 -59.79
C VAL A 54 22.50 -27.59 -60.32
N ARG A 55 21.54 -27.29 -59.44
CA ARG A 55 20.21 -26.81 -59.84
C ARG A 55 20.38 -25.43 -60.45
N THR A 56 20.41 -25.36 -61.77
CA THR A 56 20.10 -24.15 -62.52
C THR A 56 18.61 -23.84 -62.38
N GLU A 57 18.34 -22.55 -62.30
CA GLU A 57 17.01 -21.93 -62.31
C GLU A 57 16.16 -22.45 -63.50
N GLU A 58 14.84 -22.42 -63.33
CA GLU A 58 13.78 -22.83 -64.28
C GLU A 58 13.31 -24.30 -64.22
N SER A 59 12.37 -24.56 -63.30
CA SER A 59 11.38 -25.65 -63.43
C SER A 59 10.10 -25.27 -62.69
N THR A 60 9.11 -24.83 -63.47
CA THR A 60 7.76 -24.44 -63.05
C THR A 60 6.81 -25.63 -63.14
N CYS A 61 6.57 -26.30 -62.01
CA CYS A 61 5.31 -26.94 -61.58
C CYS A 61 5.59 -27.73 -60.29
N ARG A 62 5.37 -27.13 -59.13
CA ARG A 62 5.30 -27.85 -57.85
C ARG A 62 3.95 -28.57 -57.79
N THR A 63 3.92 -29.81 -57.32
CA THR A 63 2.66 -30.51 -57.05
C THR A 63 1.98 -29.89 -55.81
N ASP A 64 0.66 -29.99 -55.67
CA ASP A 64 -0.05 -29.44 -54.48
C ASP A 64 0.52 -30.02 -53.17
N ASP A 65 0.96 -31.29 -53.19
CA ASP A 65 1.60 -31.97 -52.08
C ASP A 65 2.95 -31.32 -51.68
N ASP A 66 3.73 -30.80 -52.63
CA ASP A 66 4.99 -30.10 -52.34
C ASP A 66 4.74 -28.75 -51.65
N TYR A 67 3.62 -28.08 -51.97
CA TYR A 67 3.24 -26.81 -51.35
C TYR A 67 2.82 -27.02 -49.89
N GLU A 68 2.03 -28.06 -49.60
CA GLU A 68 1.60 -28.38 -48.23
C GLU A 68 2.77 -28.73 -47.31
N ILE A 69 3.76 -29.48 -47.81
CA ILE A 69 4.96 -29.81 -47.06
C ILE A 69 5.75 -28.55 -46.70
N VAL A 70 6.02 -27.70 -47.69
CA VAL A 70 6.80 -26.47 -47.51
C VAL A 70 6.07 -25.49 -46.58
N SER A 71 4.75 -25.39 -46.70
CA SER A 71 3.92 -24.59 -45.80
C SER A 71 4.00 -25.11 -44.35
N MET A 72 3.90 -26.43 -44.16
CA MET A 72 4.00 -27.03 -42.83
C MET A 72 5.40 -26.87 -42.22
N GLN A 73 6.47 -26.98 -43.00
CA GLN A 73 7.85 -26.70 -42.55
C GLN A 73 7.99 -25.26 -42.02
N ALA A 74 7.47 -24.27 -42.77
CA ALA A 74 7.50 -22.87 -42.34
C ALA A 74 6.74 -22.65 -41.02
N VAL A 75 5.58 -23.30 -40.86
CA VAL A 75 4.78 -23.23 -39.62
C VAL A 75 5.52 -23.88 -38.44
N LEU A 76 6.12 -25.06 -38.64
CA LEU A 76 6.86 -25.79 -37.61
C LEU A 76 8.08 -25.01 -37.11
N LEU A 77 8.88 -24.44 -38.03
CA LEU A 77 10.00 -23.56 -37.69
C LEU A 77 9.53 -22.35 -36.91
N SER A 78 8.42 -21.74 -37.33
CA SER A 78 7.81 -20.61 -36.63
C SER A 78 7.40 -20.95 -35.19
N ASN A 79 6.79 -22.11 -34.97
CA ASN A 79 6.37 -22.57 -33.64
C ASN A 79 7.56 -22.96 -32.76
N ARG A 80 8.57 -23.62 -33.33
CA ARG A 80 9.81 -23.97 -32.63
C ARG A 80 10.59 -22.71 -32.22
N ALA A 81 10.67 -21.71 -33.09
CA ALA A 81 11.25 -20.40 -32.76
C ALA A 81 10.57 -19.76 -31.55
N ASN A 82 9.25 -19.88 -31.45
CA ASN A 82 8.49 -19.36 -30.32
C ASN A 82 8.84 -20.08 -29.02
N CYS A 83 8.91 -21.42 -29.04
CA CYS A 83 9.31 -22.19 -27.86
C CYS A 83 10.73 -21.82 -27.40
N ARG A 84 11.65 -21.67 -28.35
CA ARG A 84 13.04 -21.27 -28.07
C ARG A 84 13.14 -19.86 -27.48
N LEU A 85 12.28 -18.93 -27.89
CA LEU A 85 12.16 -17.61 -27.24
C LEU A 85 11.77 -17.73 -25.77
N GLU A 86 10.75 -18.55 -25.46
CA GLU A 86 10.28 -18.75 -24.08
C GLU A 86 11.29 -19.50 -23.21
N GLN A 87 12.17 -20.32 -23.81
CA GLN A 87 13.30 -20.97 -23.13
C GLN A 87 14.53 -20.06 -22.95
N GLY A 88 14.54 -18.85 -23.52
CA GLY A 88 15.71 -17.97 -23.54
C GLY A 88 16.82 -18.39 -24.52
N ASN A 89 16.55 -19.32 -25.44
CA ASN A 89 17.45 -19.70 -26.54
C ASN A 89 17.23 -18.77 -27.75
N TYR A 90 17.68 -17.52 -27.61
CA TYR A 90 17.44 -16.48 -28.62
C TYR A 90 18.18 -16.74 -29.93
N ALA A 91 19.39 -17.31 -29.89
CA ALA A 91 20.15 -17.67 -31.09
C ALA A 91 19.42 -18.73 -31.92
N GLY A 92 18.95 -19.80 -31.27
CA GLY A 92 18.18 -20.84 -31.95
C GLY A 92 16.80 -20.37 -32.44
N ALA A 93 16.18 -19.40 -31.76
CA ALA A 93 14.94 -18.78 -32.22
C ALA A 93 15.15 -17.86 -33.43
N ALA A 94 16.27 -17.14 -33.49
CA ALA A 94 16.65 -16.31 -34.63
C ALA A 94 16.87 -17.18 -35.88
N GLN A 95 17.62 -18.27 -35.75
CA GLN A 95 17.87 -19.23 -36.84
C GLN A 95 16.57 -19.81 -37.40
N ASP A 96 15.69 -20.32 -36.52
CA ASP A 96 14.40 -20.88 -36.95
C ASP A 96 13.51 -19.82 -37.63
N SER A 97 13.50 -18.58 -37.12
CA SER A 97 12.72 -17.49 -37.71
C SER A 97 13.26 -17.07 -39.09
N GLN A 98 14.59 -17.04 -39.26
CA GLN A 98 15.24 -16.74 -40.54
C GLN A 98 14.96 -17.83 -41.58
N GLU A 99 15.06 -19.09 -41.19
CA GLU A 99 14.78 -20.21 -42.11
C GLU A 99 13.30 -20.23 -42.50
N ALA A 100 12.38 -19.97 -41.57
CA ALA A 100 10.97 -19.81 -41.89
C ALA A 100 10.73 -18.66 -42.89
N LEU A 101 11.40 -17.52 -42.72
CA LEU A 101 11.31 -16.39 -43.65
C LEU A 101 11.90 -16.72 -45.02
N ARG A 102 13.00 -17.48 -45.09
CA ARG A 102 13.60 -17.96 -46.34
C ARG A 102 12.62 -18.84 -47.11
N ILE A 103 12.00 -19.80 -46.42
CA ILE A 103 10.99 -20.69 -47.01
C ILE A 103 9.79 -19.87 -47.51
N ILE A 104 9.26 -18.96 -46.69
CA ILE A 104 8.14 -18.09 -47.09
C ILE A 104 8.48 -17.28 -48.34
N HIS A 105 9.67 -16.68 -48.39
CA HIS A 105 10.06 -15.80 -49.49
C HIS A 105 10.39 -16.55 -50.78
N ASN A 106 11.12 -17.66 -50.70
CA ASN A 106 11.64 -18.34 -51.89
C ASN A 106 10.72 -19.45 -52.41
N GLU A 107 9.87 -20.00 -51.54
CA GLU A 107 9.20 -21.26 -51.79
C GLU A 107 7.67 -21.16 -51.72
N LEU A 108 7.13 -20.18 -50.98
CA LEU A 108 5.69 -19.93 -50.87
C LEU A 108 5.22 -18.67 -51.62
N ASP A 109 6.12 -17.76 -52.02
CA ASP A 109 5.76 -16.46 -52.62
C ASP A 109 6.44 -16.21 -53.98
N PRO A 110 5.73 -16.47 -55.10
CA PRO A 110 5.91 -15.60 -56.25
C PRO A 110 4.66 -14.79 -56.65
N HIS A 111 3.44 -15.29 -56.46
CA HIS A 111 2.20 -14.64 -56.97
C HIS A 111 0.92 -14.89 -56.14
N HIS A 112 1.00 -15.28 -54.87
CA HIS A 112 -0.17 -15.51 -54.00
C HIS A 112 -0.07 -14.72 -52.69
N HIS A 113 -0.72 -13.55 -52.66
CA HIS A 113 -0.95 -12.77 -51.44
C HIS A 113 -2.08 -13.38 -50.60
N ASP A 114 -1.92 -14.63 -50.13
CA ASP A 114 -2.86 -15.17 -49.15
C ASP A 114 -2.59 -14.57 -47.75
N GLU A 115 -3.65 -14.23 -47.02
CA GLU A 115 -3.59 -13.60 -45.70
C GLU A 115 -2.84 -14.47 -44.69
N THR A 116 -2.87 -15.79 -44.87
CA THR A 116 -2.19 -16.75 -43.98
C THR A 116 -0.66 -16.67 -44.09
N THR A 117 -0.12 -16.62 -45.31
CA THR A 117 1.32 -16.46 -45.58
C THR A 117 1.83 -15.11 -45.11
N GLN A 118 1.05 -14.04 -45.33
CA GLN A 118 1.35 -12.70 -44.81
C GLN A 118 1.41 -12.70 -43.27
N ALA A 119 0.45 -13.33 -42.59
CA ALA A 119 0.44 -13.43 -41.13
C ALA A 119 1.61 -14.25 -40.59
N LEU A 120 1.99 -15.33 -41.28
CA LEU A 120 3.15 -16.15 -40.89
C LEU A 120 4.47 -15.38 -41.07
N ARG A 121 4.59 -14.58 -42.14
CA ARG A 121 5.72 -13.67 -42.36
C ARG A 121 5.85 -12.65 -41.22
N SER A 122 4.78 -11.92 -40.90
CA SER A 122 4.82 -10.92 -39.82
C SER A 122 5.11 -11.55 -38.44
N LYS A 123 4.66 -12.79 -38.19
CA LYS A 123 5.01 -13.54 -36.97
C LYS A 123 6.51 -13.81 -36.87
N ASN A 124 7.14 -14.30 -37.94
CA ASN A 124 8.57 -14.61 -37.93
C ASN A 124 9.45 -13.36 -37.91
N LEU A 125 9.06 -12.27 -38.59
CA LEU A 125 9.72 -10.97 -38.46
C LEU A 125 9.72 -10.48 -37.00
N TRP A 126 8.57 -10.60 -36.32
CA TRP A 126 8.45 -10.24 -34.90
C TRP A 126 9.32 -11.12 -33.99
N ARG A 127 9.34 -12.43 -34.22
CA ARG A 127 10.17 -13.37 -33.43
C ARG A 127 11.66 -13.14 -33.64
N LEU A 128 12.09 -12.83 -34.87
CA LEU A 128 13.46 -12.43 -35.17
C LEU A 128 13.83 -11.13 -34.44
N ALA A 129 12.96 -10.11 -34.48
CA ALA A 129 13.17 -8.86 -33.76
C ALA A 129 13.32 -9.06 -32.23
N ARG A 130 12.45 -9.88 -31.61
CA ARG A 130 12.60 -10.27 -30.19
C ARG A 130 13.94 -10.94 -29.93
N SER A 131 14.35 -11.87 -30.80
CA SER A 131 15.58 -12.64 -30.64
C SER A 131 16.82 -11.73 -30.70
N LEU A 132 16.86 -10.78 -31.64
CA LEU A 132 17.95 -9.81 -31.76
C LEU A 132 18.02 -8.89 -30.53
N TYR A 133 16.87 -8.36 -30.07
CA TYR A 133 16.80 -7.50 -28.89
C TYR A 133 17.37 -8.18 -27.63
N TYR A 134 16.92 -9.41 -27.33
CA TYR A 134 17.35 -10.11 -26.13
C TYR A 134 18.78 -10.66 -26.20
N SER A 135 19.28 -10.94 -27.42
CA SER A 135 20.68 -11.36 -27.61
C SER A 135 21.66 -10.23 -27.29
N GLU A 136 21.33 -8.99 -27.64
CA GLU A 136 22.16 -7.81 -27.31
C GLU A 136 22.11 -7.44 -25.82
N GLN A 137 20.97 -7.66 -25.15
CA GLN A 137 20.81 -7.37 -23.71
C GLN A 137 21.75 -8.21 -22.84
N ARG A 138 22.07 -9.45 -23.26
CA ARG A 138 22.92 -10.41 -22.52
C ARG A 138 24.42 -10.28 -22.77
N GLN A 139 24.86 -9.45 -23.71
CA GLN A 139 26.30 -9.23 -23.91
C GLN A 139 26.86 -8.40 -22.74
N ASP A 140 27.69 -9.06 -21.91
CA ASP A 140 28.40 -8.45 -20.78
C ASP A 140 29.53 -7.54 -21.31
N PRO A 141 29.53 -6.23 -21.03
CA PRO A 141 30.57 -5.32 -21.53
C PRO A 141 31.95 -5.54 -20.88
N ALA A 142 32.02 -6.28 -19.77
CA ALA A 142 33.22 -6.39 -18.94
C ALA A 142 34.26 -7.42 -19.44
N ASP A 143 33.94 -8.23 -20.44
CA ASP A 143 34.84 -9.27 -20.95
C ASP A 143 34.76 -9.43 -22.48
N PRO A 144 35.58 -8.68 -23.25
CA PRO A 144 35.63 -8.80 -24.71
C PRO A 144 36.16 -10.17 -25.19
N THR A 145 36.68 -11.00 -24.29
CA THR A 145 37.33 -12.27 -24.62
C THR A 145 36.39 -13.48 -24.57
N LYS A 146 35.16 -13.33 -24.05
CA LYS A 146 34.08 -14.34 -24.15
C LYS A 146 33.29 -14.26 -25.46
N GLN A 147 33.95 -13.90 -26.56
CA GLN A 147 33.51 -14.39 -27.86
C GLN A 147 33.83 -15.89 -27.89
N THR A 148 32.93 -16.73 -27.37
CA THR A 148 32.99 -18.16 -27.70
C THR A 148 32.92 -18.27 -29.21
N PRO A 149 33.96 -18.80 -29.89
CA PRO A 149 33.83 -19.16 -31.28
C PRO A 149 32.89 -20.37 -31.29
N THR A 150 31.65 -20.16 -31.72
CA THR A 150 30.90 -21.27 -32.27
C THR A 150 31.55 -21.58 -33.62
N ASP A 151 32.54 -22.47 -33.58
CA ASP A 151 32.92 -23.32 -34.70
C ASP A 151 31.66 -24.08 -35.13
N ASP A 152 30.89 -23.48 -36.04
CA ASP A 152 30.04 -24.15 -37.02
C ASP A 152 29.68 -23.09 -38.06
N GLY A 153 30.43 -23.11 -39.16
CA GLY A 153 30.28 -22.19 -40.26
C GLY A 153 28.91 -22.31 -40.94
N VAL A 154 27.97 -21.44 -40.56
CA VAL A 154 26.91 -20.94 -41.43
C VAL A 154 26.74 -19.46 -41.15
N CYS A 155 27.12 -18.66 -42.13
CA CYS A 155 27.07 -17.20 -42.16
C CYS A 155 25.62 -16.71 -41.94
N CYS A 156 25.25 -16.38 -40.70
CA CYS A 156 24.09 -15.52 -40.43
C CYS A 156 24.48 -14.10 -40.82
N SER A 157 23.87 -13.60 -41.89
CA SER A 157 23.91 -12.20 -42.28
C SER A 157 23.63 -11.30 -41.06
N SER A 158 24.60 -10.44 -40.73
CA SER A 158 24.64 -9.61 -39.53
C SER A 158 23.63 -8.45 -39.59
N MET A 159 22.34 -8.77 -39.50
CA MET A 159 21.27 -7.78 -39.47
C MET A 159 20.97 -7.36 -38.02
N THR A 160 21.13 -6.07 -37.74
CA THR A 160 20.75 -5.45 -36.45
C THR A 160 19.22 -5.28 -36.35
N LEU A 161 18.70 -5.09 -35.14
CA LEU A 161 17.27 -4.79 -34.95
C LEU A 161 16.86 -3.52 -35.72
N GLU A 162 17.70 -2.50 -35.69
CA GLU A 162 17.55 -1.25 -36.43
C GLU A 162 17.39 -1.50 -37.94
N GLN A 163 18.26 -2.33 -38.53
CA GLN A 163 18.21 -2.67 -39.95
C GLN A 163 16.93 -3.45 -40.29
N LEU A 164 16.55 -4.42 -39.46
CA LEU A 164 15.34 -5.23 -39.66
C LEU A 164 14.06 -4.37 -39.62
N VAL A 165 13.96 -3.43 -38.68
CA VAL A 165 12.83 -2.50 -38.57
C VAL A 165 12.74 -1.62 -39.82
N GLN A 166 13.87 -1.12 -40.31
CA GLN A 166 13.93 -0.25 -41.46
C GLN A 166 13.58 -0.97 -42.76
N GLU A 167 14.07 -2.19 -42.95
CA GLU A 167 13.83 -3.01 -44.14
C GLU A 167 12.35 -3.40 -44.29
N HIS A 168 11.67 -3.65 -43.16
CA HIS A 168 10.26 -4.07 -43.14
C HIS A 168 9.29 -2.98 -42.65
N LYS A 169 9.62 -1.70 -42.83
CA LYS A 169 8.76 -0.57 -42.43
C LYS A 169 7.35 -0.58 -43.05
N ASN A 170 7.18 -1.26 -44.18
CA ASN A 170 5.91 -1.36 -44.90
C ASN A 170 4.99 -2.48 -44.36
N ASP A 171 5.50 -3.38 -43.50
CA ASP A 171 4.68 -4.35 -42.76
C ASP A 171 4.13 -3.67 -41.49
N ALA A 172 2.94 -3.07 -41.60
CA ALA A 172 2.35 -2.27 -40.52
C ALA A 172 2.16 -3.05 -39.18
N PRO A 173 1.70 -4.32 -39.17
CA PRO A 173 1.64 -5.14 -37.97
C PRO A 173 3.00 -5.36 -37.29
N PHE A 174 4.05 -5.64 -38.06
CA PHE A 174 5.41 -5.81 -37.56
C PHE A 174 6.00 -4.48 -37.07
N HIS A 175 5.98 -3.44 -37.91
CA HIS A 175 6.64 -2.15 -37.66
C HIS A 175 6.13 -1.48 -36.38
N LYS A 176 4.82 -1.54 -36.11
CA LYS A 176 4.22 -1.00 -34.87
C LYS A 176 4.79 -1.67 -33.62
N LYS A 177 5.01 -2.99 -33.65
CA LYS A 177 5.54 -3.74 -32.51
C LYS A 177 7.06 -3.57 -32.38
N ALA A 178 7.78 -3.69 -33.49
CA ALA A 178 9.24 -3.61 -33.50
C ALA A 178 9.77 -2.19 -33.18
N SER A 179 9.06 -1.13 -33.58
CA SER A 179 9.37 0.25 -33.18
C SER A 179 9.33 0.46 -31.67
N LYS A 180 8.50 -0.30 -30.93
CA LYS A 180 8.49 -0.24 -29.46
C LYS A 180 9.73 -0.88 -28.85
N LEU A 181 10.16 -2.04 -29.39
CA LEU A 181 11.40 -2.69 -28.96
C LEU A 181 12.62 -1.81 -29.21
N LEU A 182 12.68 -1.14 -30.37
CA LEU A 182 13.78 -0.23 -30.71
C LEU A 182 13.87 0.95 -29.72
N LYS A 183 12.74 1.56 -29.36
CA LYS A 183 12.70 2.61 -28.34
C LYS A 183 13.15 2.10 -26.96
N ALA A 184 12.75 0.89 -26.58
CA ALA A 184 13.21 0.27 -25.34
C ALA A 184 14.73 -0.01 -25.34
N GLN A 185 15.29 -0.38 -26.50
CA GLN A 185 16.73 -0.58 -26.69
C GLN A 185 17.49 0.75 -26.57
N GLU A 186 17.00 1.84 -27.18
CA GLU A 186 17.58 3.18 -27.06
C GLU A 186 17.56 3.70 -25.61
N TYR A 187 16.44 3.47 -24.90
CA TYR A 187 16.32 3.81 -23.48
C TYR A 187 17.29 3.01 -22.61
N THR A 188 17.44 1.71 -22.85
CA THR A 188 18.43 0.88 -22.14
C THR A 188 19.86 1.38 -22.40
N LYS A 189 20.17 1.76 -23.65
CA LYS A 189 21.46 2.37 -24.02
C LYS A 189 21.68 3.73 -23.33
N SER A 190 20.64 4.54 -23.10
CA SER A 190 20.76 5.84 -22.43
C SER A 190 20.98 5.71 -20.92
N ILE A 191 20.33 4.77 -20.24
CA ILE A 191 20.57 4.44 -18.83
C ILE A 191 22.04 4.02 -18.64
N ARG A 192 22.52 3.06 -19.44
CA ARG A 192 23.91 2.60 -19.35
C ARG A 192 24.92 3.74 -19.53
N ARG A 193 24.67 4.67 -20.46
CA ARG A 193 25.51 5.87 -20.63
C ARG A 193 25.49 6.78 -19.41
N ARG A 194 24.36 6.90 -18.72
CA ARG A 194 24.23 7.70 -17.50
C ARG A 194 24.99 7.06 -16.35
N ASP A 195 24.93 5.75 -16.20
CA ASP A 195 25.70 5.00 -15.20
C ASP A 195 27.20 5.10 -15.45
N ASP A 196 27.64 5.03 -16.71
CA ASP A 196 29.04 5.21 -17.09
C ASP A 196 29.54 6.65 -16.87
N LEU A 197 28.69 7.66 -17.09
CA LEU A 197 28.98 9.07 -16.79
C LEU A 197 29.07 9.30 -15.28
N ASN A 198 28.13 8.78 -14.51
CA ASN A 198 28.15 8.85 -13.05
C ASN A 198 29.39 8.16 -12.45
N LYS A 199 29.82 7.03 -13.03
CA LYS A 199 31.09 6.37 -12.65
C LYS A 199 32.33 7.20 -12.99
N ARG A 200 32.30 8.01 -14.06
CA ARG A 200 33.43 8.88 -14.45
C ARG A 200 33.48 10.18 -13.65
N ASP A 201 32.34 10.80 -13.36
CA ASP A 201 32.29 12.03 -12.56
C ASP A 201 32.74 11.81 -11.11
N ASN A 202 32.50 10.62 -10.57
CA ASN A 202 33.01 10.19 -9.26
C ASN A 202 34.54 10.01 -9.20
N THR A 203 35.26 9.99 -10.34
CA THR A 203 36.73 9.92 -10.35
C THR A 203 37.42 11.29 -10.42
N THR A 204 36.68 12.40 -10.61
CA THR A 204 37.27 13.72 -10.90
C THR A 204 37.13 14.75 -9.77
N THR A 205 36.39 14.47 -8.69
CA THR A 205 36.18 15.41 -7.57
C THR A 205 36.75 14.87 -6.25
N GLY A 206 38.07 14.96 -6.10
CA GLY A 206 38.85 14.46 -4.97
C GLY A 206 38.67 15.17 -3.62
N HIS A 207 37.49 15.72 -3.28
CA HIS A 207 37.25 16.38 -1.98
C HIS A 207 35.92 16.04 -1.29
N LEU A 208 35.16 15.06 -1.76
CA LEU A 208 33.95 14.56 -1.06
C LEU A 208 34.04 13.07 -0.63
N ALA A 209 35.17 12.40 -0.93
CA ALA A 209 35.34 10.96 -0.72
C ALA A 209 35.40 10.51 0.75
N GLU A 210 35.63 11.41 1.71
CA GLU A 210 35.66 11.03 3.14
C GLU A 210 34.28 11.04 3.82
N ALA A 211 33.25 11.62 3.20
CA ALA A 211 31.90 11.62 3.77
C ALA A 211 30.99 10.48 3.25
N GLU A 212 31.29 9.91 2.06
CA GLU A 212 30.53 8.79 1.49
C GLU A 212 31.12 7.40 1.80
N ALA A 213 32.39 7.32 2.22
CA ALA A 213 33.00 6.07 2.67
C ALA A 213 32.35 5.54 3.97
N ASP A 214 31.81 6.42 4.82
CA ASP A 214 31.10 6.02 6.05
C ASP A 214 29.63 5.60 5.80
N VAL A 215 29.02 6.03 4.69
CA VAL A 215 27.63 5.66 4.34
C VAL A 215 27.57 4.37 3.53
N THR A 216 28.65 4.00 2.81
CA THR A 216 28.71 2.79 1.97
C THR A 216 29.27 1.55 2.69
N HIS A 217 29.61 1.65 3.97
CA HIS A 217 30.12 0.52 4.78
C HIS A 217 29.11 -0.16 5.70
N HIS A 218 27.85 0.27 5.71
CA HIS A 218 26.80 -0.58 6.27
C HIS A 218 26.53 -1.71 5.27
N HIS A 219 26.91 -2.92 5.70
CA HIS A 219 26.62 -4.15 5.01
C HIS A 219 25.13 -4.18 4.62
N PHE A 220 24.84 -3.89 3.35
CA PHE A 220 23.83 -4.67 2.64
C PHE A 220 24.39 -6.10 2.62
N LYS A 221 24.25 -6.83 3.75
CA LYS A 221 24.23 -8.28 3.72
C LYS A 221 23.23 -8.57 2.60
N PRO A 222 23.59 -9.34 1.55
CA PRO A 222 22.61 -9.71 0.53
C PRO A 222 21.50 -10.43 1.27
N GLN A 223 20.42 -9.70 1.56
CA GLN A 223 19.22 -10.31 2.08
C GLN A 223 18.84 -11.29 0.98
N ILE A 224 18.89 -12.58 1.29
CA ILE A 224 18.39 -13.65 0.44
C ILE A 224 16.85 -13.57 0.52
N ILE A 225 16.30 -12.39 0.22
CA ILE A 225 14.96 -12.26 -0.30
C ILE A 225 15.12 -12.72 -1.73
N ARG A 226 14.82 -14.00 -1.97
CA ARG A 226 14.51 -14.43 -3.32
C ARG A 226 13.36 -13.53 -3.73
N SER A 227 13.68 -12.54 -4.57
CA SER A 227 12.72 -11.97 -5.49
C SER A 227 11.90 -13.14 -6.01
N SER A 228 10.59 -13.07 -5.83
CA SER A 228 9.70 -13.95 -6.57
C SER A 228 10.18 -13.93 -8.03
N LEU A 229 10.13 -15.07 -8.73
CA LEU A 229 10.60 -15.19 -10.13
C LEU A 229 9.96 -14.16 -11.10
N ASN A 230 9.06 -13.29 -10.61
CA ASN A 230 8.36 -12.23 -11.32
C ASN A 230 8.63 -10.83 -10.69
N GLY A 231 9.87 -10.45 -10.43
CA GLY A 231 10.23 -9.09 -9.99
C GLY A 231 9.81 -8.74 -8.54
N PRO A 232 10.40 -7.69 -7.94
CA PRO A 232 9.96 -7.19 -6.63
C PRO A 232 8.63 -6.46 -6.80
N LEU A 233 7.50 -7.09 -6.41
CA LEU A 233 6.22 -6.41 -6.35
C LEU A 233 5.90 -6.09 -4.90
N CYS A 234 6.37 -4.93 -4.45
CA CYS A 234 5.79 -4.32 -3.27
C CYS A 234 4.55 -3.54 -3.73
N GLU A 235 3.37 -4.18 -3.77
CA GLU A 235 2.10 -3.42 -3.76
C GLU A 235 1.97 -2.78 -2.37
N TYR A 236 2.64 -1.64 -2.19
CA TYR A 236 2.64 -0.90 -0.93
C TYR A 236 1.45 0.05 -0.88
N TYR A 237 0.61 -0.10 0.14
CA TYR A 237 -0.54 0.78 0.37
C TYR A 237 -0.12 1.90 1.31
N CYS A 238 -0.13 3.13 0.81
CA CYS A 238 0.22 4.31 1.62
C CYS A 238 -0.97 4.85 2.44
N PHE A 239 -2.08 4.11 2.51
CA PHE A 239 -3.28 4.46 3.24
C PHE A 239 -3.92 3.22 3.85
N GLY A 240 -4.48 3.37 5.06
CA GLY A 240 -5.19 2.30 5.74
C GLY A 240 -6.53 2.00 5.07
N HIS A 241 -6.82 0.72 4.85
CA HIS A 241 -8.16 0.25 4.45
C HIS A 241 -9.00 -0.20 5.65
N ASP A 242 -8.39 -0.19 6.84
CA ASP A 242 -8.95 -0.56 8.13
C ASP A 242 -9.53 0.65 8.87
N ARG A 243 -10.34 0.33 9.89
CA ARG A 243 -10.86 1.30 10.82
C ARG A 243 -9.73 1.78 11.74
N ALA A 244 -9.56 3.09 11.86
CA ALA A 244 -8.61 3.66 12.81
C ALA A 244 -8.99 3.28 14.24
N GLU A 245 -8.00 2.77 14.97
CA GLU A 245 -8.14 2.36 16.37
C GLU A 245 -6.92 2.80 17.18
N SER A 246 -7.19 3.05 18.46
CA SER A 246 -6.13 3.35 19.43
C SER A 246 -5.51 2.05 19.91
N ALA A 247 -4.19 2.00 19.94
CA ALA A 247 -3.44 0.90 20.54
C ALA A 247 -3.52 0.88 22.08
N LEU A 248 -4.18 1.87 22.70
CA LEU A 248 -4.52 1.87 24.13
C LEU A 248 -5.85 1.16 24.43
N THR A 249 -6.61 0.77 23.40
CA THR A 249 -7.88 0.08 23.59
C THR A 249 -7.64 -1.24 24.32
N GLY A 250 -8.27 -1.41 25.49
CA GLY A 250 -8.09 -2.59 26.32
C GLY A 250 -6.97 -2.48 27.36
N LEU A 251 -6.28 -1.33 27.49
CA LEU A 251 -5.41 -1.03 28.63
C LEU A 251 -6.22 -0.28 29.72
N THR A 252 -6.16 -0.72 30.97
CA THR A 252 -6.62 0.06 32.14
C THR A 252 -5.43 0.70 32.82
N PHE A 253 -5.73 1.81 33.45
CA PHE A 253 -4.79 2.64 34.17
C PHE A 253 -5.34 2.77 35.59
N ASP A 254 -5.13 1.76 36.43
CA ASP A 254 -5.58 1.80 37.82
C ASP A 254 -4.61 2.63 38.67
N ASN A 255 -5.17 3.44 39.58
CA ASN A 255 -4.40 4.38 40.40
C ASN A 255 -4.02 3.86 41.78
N GLU A 256 -4.60 2.74 42.20
CA GLU A 256 -4.65 2.40 43.63
C GLU A 256 -3.38 1.73 44.18
N ASN A 257 -2.47 1.25 43.33
CA ASN A 257 -1.26 0.52 43.75
C ASN A 257 0.07 1.17 43.33
N SER A 258 0.17 2.50 43.41
CA SER A 258 1.45 3.21 43.19
C SER A 258 2.35 3.21 44.44
N ASP A 259 2.78 2.02 44.87
CA ASP A 259 3.98 1.88 45.72
C ASP A 259 5.23 2.18 44.86
N GLY A 260 5.41 3.45 44.53
CA GLY A 260 6.70 4.14 44.36
C GLY A 260 7.73 3.71 43.31
N SER A 261 7.57 2.64 42.50
CA SER A 261 8.71 2.20 41.65
C SER A 261 8.48 1.75 40.20
N SER A 262 7.26 1.65 39.67
CA SER A 262 7.06 1.34 38.23
C SER A 262 6.52 2.55 37.48
N SER A 263 7.33 3.10 36.55
CA SER A 263 6.86 4.10 35.60
C SER A 263 5.78 3.47 34.72
N ASN A 264 4.58 4.05 34.64
CA ASN A 264 3.48 3.58 33.80
C ASN A 264 3.72 3.79 32.30
N ASP A 265 4.98 3.87 31.86
CA ASP A 265 5.34 4.20 30.48
C ASP A 265 4.76 3.14 29.51
N VAL A 266 3.99 3.60 28.53
CA VAL A 266 3.39 2.80 27.47
C VAL A 266 4.21 2.97 26.20
N GLN A 267 4.75 1.87 25.69
CA GLN A 267 5.65 1.83 24.54
C GLN A 267 4.97 1.07 23.40
N ILE A 268 4.74 1.73 22.27
CA ILE A 268 3.98 1.17 21.14
C ILE A 268 4.82 1.27 19.87
N LEU A 269 4.92 0.18 19.11
CA LEU A 269 5.55 0.15 17.80
C LEU A 269 4.48 0.03 16.72
N TYR A 270 4.49 0.94 15.76
CA TYR A 270 3.68 0.88 14.55
C TYR A 270 4.59 0.52 13.38
N GLY A 271 4.39 -0.64 12.77
CA GLY A 271 5.06 -1.07 11.54
C GLY A 271 4.10 -0.98 10.35
N GLY A 272 4.54 -0.39 9.24
CA GLY A 272 3.65 -0.13 8.10
C GLY A 272 2.59 0.92 8.47
N VAL A 273 3.07 2.04 9.04
CA VAL A 273 2.26 3.11 9.60
C VAL A 273 1.23 3.66 8.61
N GLY A 274 1.58 3.73 7.33
CA GLY A 274 0.68 4.32 6.33
C GLY A 274 0.33 5.77 6.70
N ASP A 275 -0.93 6.16 6.60
CA ASP A 275 -1.37 7.54 6.89
C ASP A 275 -1.41 7.95 8.38
N GLY A 276 -0.81 7.14 9.27
CA GLY A 276 -0.67 7.48 10.68
C GLY A 276 -1.97 7.49 11.50
N ARG A 277 -3.14 7.15 10.92
CA ARG A 277 -4.45 7.27 11.60
C ARG A 277 -4.52 6.58 12.96
N HIS A 278 -3.86 5.43 13.12
CA HIS A 278 -3.80 4.69 14.39
C HIS A 278 -2.97 5.42 15.44
N VAL A 279 -1.86 6.03 15.02
CA VAL A 279 -1.00 6.85 15.88
C VAL A 279 -1.78 8.08 16.35
N LEU A 280 -2.44 8.78 15.43
CA LEU A 280 -3.25 9.97 15.74
C LEU A 280 -4.40 9.63 16.71
N THR A 281 -5.10 8.51 16.48
CA THR A 281 -6.18 8.03 17.35
C THR A 281 -5.65 7.65 18.74
N THR A 282 -4.47 7.05 18.83
CA THR A 282 -3.81 6.70 20.09
C THR A 282 -3.41 7.94 20.89
N ILE A 283 -2.89 8.98 20.22
CA ILE A 283 -2.54 10.27 20.86
C ILE A 283 -3.80 10.93 21.45
N LEU A 284 -4.91 10.92 20.71
CA LEU A 284 -6.20 11.44 21.19
C LEU A 284 -6.67 10.68 22.44
N ASP A 285 -6.72 9.35 22.37
CA ASP A 285 -7.17 8.52 23.49
C ASP A 285 -6.24 8.68 24.71
N ALA A 286 -4.92 8.83 24.51
CA ALA A 286 -3.97 9.09 25.60
C ALA A 286 -4.26 10.40 26.33
N ALA A 287 -4.48 11.49 25.58
CA ALA A 287 -4.80 12.79 26.15
C ALA A 287 -6.17 12.80 26.87
N CYS A 288 -7.12 12.01 26.38
CA CYS A 288 -8.41 11.80 27.05
C CYS A 288 -8.25 11.05 28.37
N ILE A 289 -7.43 10.00 28.42
CA ILE A 289 -7.17 9.23 29.63
C ILE A 289 -6.51 10.12 30.69
N GLN A 290 -5.50 10.91 30.32
CA GLN A 290 -4.79 11.78 31.27
C GLN A 290 -5.62 12.95 31.81
N ARG A 291 -6.74 13.31 31.15
CA ARG A 291 -7.64 14.37 31.63
C ARG A 291 -8.62 13.92 32.70
N LYS A 292 -8.89 12.63 32.84
CA LYS A 292 -9.87 12.14 33.80
C LYS A 292 -9.36 12.39 35.22
N ASP A 293 -10.20 12.97 36.08
CA ASP A 293 -9.83 13.25 37.47
C ASP A 293 -9.38 11.97 38.18
N GLY A 294 -8.19 12.06 38.77
CA GLY A 294 -7.56 10.93 39.44
C GLY A 294 -7.03 9.86 38.49
N ALA A 295 -6.88 10.09 37.18
CA ALA A 295 -6.24 9.14 36.26
C ALA A 295 -4.72 9.06 36.46
N ALA A 296 -4.16 7.89 36.19
CA ALA A 296 -2.72 7.67 36.33
C ALA A 296 -1.98 8.46 35.24
N SER A 297 -1.01 9.29 35.65
CA SER A 297 -0.08 9.90 34.69
C SER A 297 0.82 8.81 34.10
N PHE A 298 0.94 8.80 32.78
CA PHE A 298 1.81 7.87 32.06
C PHE A 298 2.53 8.56 30.92
N LYS A 299 3.63 7.97 30.46
CA LYS A 299 4.32 8.44 29.25
C LYS A 299 3.96 7.56 28.08
N LEU A 300 3.57 8.18 26.97
CA LEU A 300 3.37 7.50 25.70
C LEU A 300 4.64 7.64 24.85
N HIS A 301 5.26 6.51 24.53
CA HIS A 301 6.26 6.41 23.48
C HIS A 301 5.67 5.66 22.29
N ALA A 302 5.56 6.32 21.14
CA ALA A 302 5.12 5.71 19.89
C ALA A 302 6.28 5.68 18.88
N THR A 303 6.69 4.50 18.45
CA THR A 303 7.67 4.33 17.36
C THR A 303 6.93 4.08 16.07
N MET A 304 7.13 4.94 15.08
CA MET A 304 6.55 4.88 13.73
C MET A 304 7.62 4.36 12.78
N ASN A 305 7.46 3.11 12.32
CA ASN A 305 8.33 2.47 11.35
C ASN A 305 7.60 2.25 10.02
N ASP A 306 8.20 2.72 8.93
CA ASP A 306 7.72 2.43 7.59
C ASP A 306 8.88 2.30 6.59
N LEU A 307 8.71 1.42 5.62
CA LEU A 307 9.63 1.26 4.51
C LEU A 307 9.52 2.44 3.53
N ASN A 308 8.38 3.12 3.49
CA ASN A 308 8.16 4.27 2.64
C ASN A 308 8.47 5.59 3.36
N ALA A 309 9.61 6.19 3.03
CA ALA A 309 10.01 7.49 3.56
C ALA A 309 9.00 8.60 3.23
N GLN A 310 8.34 8.55 2.07
CA GLN A 310 7.39 9.58 1.64
C GLN A 310 6.17 9.65 2.58
N VAL A 311 5.72 8.51 3.08
CA VAL A 311 4.65 8.41 4.07
C VAL A 311 5.07 8.99 5.42
N LEU A 312 6.27 8.65 5.91
CA LEU A 312 6.77 9.19 7.19
C LEU A 312 6.94 10.72 7.15
N VAL A 313 7.40 11.29 6.03
CA VAL A 313 7.49 12.75 5.85
C VAL A 313 6.09 13.39 5.88
N LYS A 314 5.10 12.74 5.28
CA LYS A 314 3.68 13.18 5.33
C LYS A 314 3.14 13.17 6.76
N ASP A 315 3.46 12.14 7.54
CA ASP A 315 3.01 12.02 8.93
C ASP A 315 3.69 13.05 9.84
N ILE A 316 4.99 13.28 9.68
CA ILE A 316 5.70 14.36 10.39
C ILE A 316 5.04 15.72 10.10
N LEU A 317 4.76 16.01 8.82
CA LEU A 317 4.08 17.25 8.43
C LEU A 317 2.71 17.36 9.11
N THR A 318 1.94 16.26 9.15
CA THR A 318 0.61 16.19 9.78
C THR A 318 0.67 16.51 11.27
N LEU A 319 1.57 15.83 12.00
CA LEU A 319 1.76 16.01 13.45
C LEU A 319 2.19 17.45 13.77
N VAL A 320 3.17 17.97 13.04
CA VAL A 320 3.71 19.32 13.26
C VAL A 320 2.70 20.41 12.93
N VAL A 321 1.98 20.30 11.80
CA VAL A 321 0.97 21.30 11.41
C VAL A 321 -0.20 21.31 12.39
N SER A 322 -0.67 20.13 12.83
CA SER A 322 -1.70 20.00 13.88
C SER A 322 -1.27 20.70 15.18
N HIS A 323 -0.05 20.43 15.65
CA HIS A 323 0.54 21.07 16.82
C HIS A 323 0.61 22.61 16.68
N ARG A 324 1.03 23.12 15.50
CA ARG A 324 1.12 24.57 15.23
C ARG A 324 -0.24 25.26 15.24
N ILE A 325 -1.27 24.64 14.64
CA ILE A 325 -2.64 25.18 14.60
C ILE A 325 -3.15 25.41 16.02
N ASP A 326 -3.08 24.37 16.86
CA ASP A 326 -3.56 24.43 18.24
C ASP A 326 -2.79 25.47 19.07
N LYS A 327 -1.45 25.46 18.97
CA LYS A 327 -0.59 26.42 19.67
C LYS A 327 -0.90 27.87 19.28
N ALA A 328 -1.22 28.13 18.01
CA ALA A 328 -1.58 29.46 17.54
C ALA A 328 -2.97 29.91 18.03
N LEU A 329 -3.93 28.97 18.16
CA LEU A 329 -5.26 29.24 18.71
C LEU A 329 -5.22 29.57 20.20
N PHE A 330 -4.48 28.78 21.00
CA PHE A 330 -4.34 29.01 22.45
C PHE A 330 -3.64 30.32 22.83
N GLN A 331 -2.83 30.89 21.93
CA GLN A 331 -2.23 32.21 22.12
C GLN A 331 -3.22 33.38 21.95
N GLY A 332 -4.53 33.10 21.87
CA GLY A 332 -5.60 34.11 21.86
C GLY A 332 -5.71 34.89 20.55
N ARG A 333 -5.10 34.40 19.46
CA ARG A 333 -5.03 35.12 18.18
C ARG A 333 -6.30 34.99 17.33
N GLY A 334 -7.30 34.22 17.80
CA GLY A 334 -8.44 33.82 16.99
C GLY A 334 -8.00 33.02 15.76
N VAL A 335 -8.91 32.77 14.82
CA VAL A 335 -8.57 32.12 13.56
C VAL A 335 -7.91 33.14 12.63
N THR A 336 -6.57 33.16 12.64
CA THR A 336 -5.75 34.00 11.76
C THR A 336 -5.70 33.44 10.34
N ARG A 337 -5.19 34.25 9.40
CA ARG A 337 -4.85 33.80 8.03
C ARG A 337 -3.94 32.56 8.05
N GLU A 338 -2.94 32.57 8.93
CA GLU A 338 -2.01 31.45 9.08
C GLU A 338 -2.73 30.17 9.47
N ILE A 339 -3.57 30.20 10.52
CA ILE A 339 -4.34 29.03 10.96
C ILE A 339 -5.28 28.54 9.86
N ALA A 340 -5.92 29.45 9.12
CA ALA A 340 -6.79 29.09 8.01
C ALA A 340 -6.02 28.36 6.90
N LEU A 341 -4.84 28.86 6.52
CA LEU A 341 -3.98 28.22 5.52
C LEU A 341 -3.42 26.88 5.99
N LEU A 342 -3.01 26.76 7.25
CA LEU A 342 -2.54 25.48 7.81
C LEU A 342 -3.65 24.41 7.80
N ASN A 343 -4.89 24.78 8.11
CA ASN A 343 -6.03 23.85 7.98
C ASN A 343 -6.28 23.45 6.53
N LEU A 344 -6.16 24.38 5.57
CA LEU A 344 -6.26 24.04 4.14
C LEU A 344 -5.11 23.14 3.67
N VAL A 345 -3.91 23.29 4.23
CA VAL A 345 -2.78 22.39 3.97
C VAL A 345 -3.07 20.97 4.46
N LEU A 346 -3.64 20.80 5.66
CA LEU A 346 -4.07 19.47 6.12
C LEU A 346 -5.18 18.91 5.22
N TYR A 347 -6.19 19.73 4.91
CA TYR A 347 -7.36 19.34 4.11
C TYR A 347 -6.99 18.90 2.69
N TYR A 348 -6.18 19.67 1.98
CA TYR A 348 -5.79 19.35 0.60
C TYR A 348 -4.50 18.51 0.54
N GLY A 349 -3.49 18.88 1.32
CA GLY A 349 -2.18 18.23 1.32
C GLY A 349 -2.24 16.76 1.69
N LEU A 350 -3.10 16.39 2.65
CA LEU A 350 -3.18 15.01 3.11
C LEU A 350 -4.23 14.18 2.40
N HIS A 351 -5.20 14.78 1.71
CA HIS A 351 -6.38 14.03 1.25
C HIS A 351 -6.74 14.22 -0.23
N THR A 352 -6.08 15.12 -0.98
CA THR A 352 -6.39 15.35 -2.41
C THR A 352 -5.15 15.37 -3.31
N TYR A 353 -5.35 15.23 -4.63
CA TYR A 353 -4.28 15.28 -5.64
C TYR A 353 -4.06 16.67 -6.25
N ALA A 354 -4.94 17.62 -5.94
CA ALA A 354 -4.85 18.98 -6.43
C ALA A 354 -5.31 19.95 -5.35
N MET A 355 -4.71 21.14 -5.35
CA MET A 355 -4.98 22.19 -4.38
C MET A 355 -4.92 23.59 -5.00
N PRO A 356 -5.59 24.58 -4.39
CA PRO A 356 -5.46 25.97 -4.82
C PRO A 356 -4.02 26.48 -4.71
N ALA A 357 -3.65 27.46 -5.55
CA ALA A 357 -2.28 27.98 -5.63
C ALA A 357 -1.75 28.50 -4.29
N VAL A 358 -2.56 29.25 -3.52
CA VAL A 358 -2.14 29.76 -2.21
C VAL A 358 -1.87 28.63 -1.19
N VAL A 359 -2.58 27.51 -1.30
CA VAL A 359 -2.38 26.33 -0.44
C VAL A 359 -1.10 25.61 -0.85
N TYR A 360 -0.85 25.48 -2.16
CA TYR A 360 0.39 24.95 -2.70
C TYR A 360 1.60 25.74 -2.23
N ASP A 361 1.57 27.07 -2.36
CA ASP A 361 2.66 27.94 -1.92
C ASP A 361 2.92 27.84 -0.41
N THR A 362 1.85 27.68 0.37
CA THR A 362 1.95 27.47 1.82
C THR A 362 2.59 26.11 2.14
N LEU A 363 2.14 25.04 1.50
CA LEU A 363 2.72 23.69 1.65
C LEU A 363 4.21 23.69 1.27
N GLN A 364 4.55 24.30 0.13
CA GLN A 364 5.93 24.43 -0.35
C GLN A 364 6.83 25.15 0.67
N SER A 365 6.32 26.23 1.25
CA SER A 365 7.04 26.98 2.28
C SER A 365 7.25 26.17 3.55
N LEU A 366 6.22 25.43 4.00
CA LEU A 366 6.31 24.54 5.17
C LEU A 366 7.30 23.40 4.96
N VAL A 367 7.27 22.74 3.79
CA VAL A 367 8.21 21.64 3.50
C VAL A 367 9.66 22.14 3.48
N LYS A 368 9.90 23.32 2.87
CA LYS A 368 11.23 23.95 2.91
C LYS A 368 11.67 24.25 4.33
N GLU A 369 10.83 24.95 5.09
CA GLU A 369 11.13 25.34 6.48
C GLU A 369 11.45 24.12 7.35
N LEU A 370 10.59 23.11 7.32
CA LEU A 370 10.67 21.97 8.22
C LEU A 370 11.80 21.00 7.87
N PHE A 371 12.08 20.77 6.58
CA PHE A 371 13.02 19.71 6.16
C PHE A 371 14.29 20.24 5.50
N LEU A 372 14.20 21.28 4.68
CA LEU A 372 15.34 21.74 3.86
C LEU A 372 16.16 22.84 4.54
N ASP A 373 15.49 23.74 5.25
CA ASP A 373 16.11 24.84 5.99
C ASP A 373 16.52 24.43 7.42
N SER A 374 16.06 23.26 7.86
CA SER A 374 16.34 22.70 9.18
C SER A 374 17.32 21.53 9.13
N THR A 375 18.18 21.43 10.14
CA THR A 375 18.92 20.20 10.45
C THR A 375 18.07 19.26 11.31
N CYS A 376 18.38 17.96 11.34
CA CYS A 376 17.73 16.99 12.23
C CYS A 376 17.71 17.48 13.68
N LYS A 377 18.87 17.96 14.16
CA LYS A 377 19.04 18.50 15.51
C LYS A 377 18.13 19.70 15.76
N THR A 378 18.16 20.72 14.90
CA THR A 378 17.34 21.93 15.09
C THR A 378 15.85 21.63 14.99
N PHE A 379 15.46 20.66 14.16
CA PHE A 379 14.08 20.19 14.07
C PHE A 379 13.65 19.51 15.38
N CYS A 380 14.41 18.55 15.89
CA CYS A 380 14.10 17.87 17.16
C CYS A 380 14.17 18.82 18.37
N GLU A 381 15.00 19.87 18.33
CA GLU A 381 14.99 20.93 19.35
C GLU A 381 13.70 21.78 19.31
N ALA A 382 13.16 22.02 18.12
CA ALA A 382 11.89 22.73 17.94
C ALA A 382 10.67 21.86 18.32
N TYR A 383 10.76 20.54 18.10
CA TYR A 383 9.74 19.55 18.43
C TYR A 383 10.33 18.43 19.31
N PRO A 384 10.60 18.70 20.59
CA PRO A 384 11.31 17.75 21.48
C PRO A 384 10.54 16.46 21.78
N TRP A 385 9.26 16.39 21.40
CA TRP A 385 8.43 15.19 21.44
C TRP A 385 8.55 14.33 20.18
N ILE A 386 9.36 14.73 19.18
CA ILE A 386 9.72 13.90 18.03
C ILE A 386 11.21 13.55 18.11
N HIS A 387 11.54 12.28 17.92
CA HIS A 387 12.89 11.78 17.75
C HIS A 387 13.09 11.23 16.33
N ILE A 388 14.16 11.66 15.66
CA ILE A 388 14.57 11.17 14.34
C ILE A 388 16.09 10.97 14.35
N GLU A 389 16.57 9.90 13.73
CA GLU A 389 18.01 9.71 13.53
C GLU A 389 18.54 10.51 12.33
N ASP A 390 19.81 10.95 12.41
CA ASP A 390 20.44 11.74 11.34
C ASP A 390 20.45 11.04 9.97
N HIS A 391 20.50 9.71 9.95
CA HIS A 391 20.51 8.95 8.70
C HIS A 391 19.13 8.95 8.01
N ASP A 392 18.05 8.79 8.79
CA ASP A 392 16.67 8.88 8.31
C ASP A 392 16.33 10.30 7.84
N TRP A 393 16.82 11.31 8.57
CA TRP A 393 16.64 12.71 8.20
C TRP A 393 17.14 13.02 6.80
N LYS A 394 18.29 12.48 6.38
CA LYS A 394 18.81 12.67 5.01
C LYS A 394 17.87 12.11 3.95
N THR A 395 17.25 10.96 4.23
CA THR A 395 16.24 10.37 3.36
C THR A 395 15.02 11.28 3.27
N PHE A 396 14.57 11.83 4.39
CA PHE A 396 13.43 12.77 4.44
C PHE A 396 13.73 14.07 3.68
N GLN A 397 14.95 14.60 3.78
CA GLN A 397 15.39 15.76 3.01
C GLN A 397 15.37 15.50 1.50
N ARG A 398 15.72 14.29 1.05
CA ARG A 398 15.63 13.91 -0.36
C ARG A 398 14.17 13.92 -0.85
N ILE A 399 13.24 13.34 -0.09
CA ILE A 399 11.80 13.37 -0.41
C ILE A 399 11.29 14.82 -0.44
N ALA A 400 11.59 15.61 0.59
CA ALA A 400 11.19 17.01 0.66
C ALA A 400 11.75 17.85 -0.51
N SER A 401 13.00 17.60 -0.91
CA SER A 401 13.63 18.26 -2.06
C SER A 401 12.90 17.92 -3.36
N TYR A 402 12.51 16.66 -3.52
CA TYR A 402 11.71 16.21 -4.65
C TYR A 402 10.33 16.89 -4.68
N TRP A 403 9.63 16.99 -3.56
CA TRP A 403 8.34 17.70 -3.50
C TRP A 403 8.45 19.18 -3.80
N VAL A 404 9.55 19.80 -3.40
CA VAL A 404 9.80 21.22 -3.60
C VAL A 404 10.09 21.55 -5.07
N ASP A 405 10.77 20.65 -5.75
CA ASP A 405 11.26 20.87 -7.11
C ASP A 405 10.86 19.73 -8.06
N ILE A 406 9.60 19.32 -7.96
CA ILE A 406 9.07 18.15 -8.65
C ILE A 406 9.27 18.24 -10.18
N SER A 407 9.26 19.45 -10.73
CA SER A 407 9.51 19.73 -12.15
C SER A 407 10.90 19.32 -12.63
N ASN A 408 11.92 19.42 -11.77
CA ASN A 408 13.29 19.06 -12.14
C ASN A 408 13.51 17.55 -12.13
N TYR A 409 12.73 16.81 -11.34
CA TYR A 409 12.86 15.35 -11.23
C TYR A 409 11.94 14.58 -12.17
N SER A 410 10.76 15.11 -12.50
CA SER A 410 9.83 14.50 -13.44
C SER A 410 9.40 15.51 -14.51
N PRO A 411 10.17 15.63 -15.61
CA PRO A 411 9.84 16.52 -16.72
C PRO A 411 8.48 16.19 -17.37
N SER A 412 7.98 14.97 -17.13
CA SER A 412 6.69 14.47 -17.61
C SER A 412 5.60 14.52 -16.56
N LEU A 413 5.69 15.42 -15.57
CA LEU A 413 4.61 15.66 -14.63
C LEU A 413 3.27 15.81 -15.37
N PRO A 414 2.24 15.04 -14.97
CA PRO A 414 0.94 15.20 -15.59
C PRO A 414 0.41 16.61 -15.37
N THR A 415 -0.51 17.05 -16.22
CA THR A 415 -1.28 18.25 -15.92
C THR A 415 -2.24 17.96 -14.77
N THR A 416 -2.72 18.97 -14.03
CA THR A 416 -3.72 18.80 -12.95
C THR A 416 -4.93 18.00 -13.42
N LYS A 417 -5.41 18.31 -14.63
CA LYS A 417 -6.46 17.52 -15.29
C LYS A 417 -6.10 16.04 -15.43
N ARG A 418 -4.88 15.74 -15.89
CA ARG A 418 -4.46 14.36 -16.10
C ARG A 418 -4.28 13.63 -14.75
N ALA A 419 -3.73 14.29 -13.73
CA ALA A 419 -3.62 13.75 -12.38
C ALA A 419 -5.00 13.33 -11.85
N LEU A 420 -5.97 14.25 -11.85
CA LEU A 420 -7.33 14.02 -11.35
C LEU A 420 -8.10 12.97 -12.15
N VAL A 421 -7.87 12.88 -13.47
CA VAL A 421 -8.49 11.85 -14.32
C VAL A 421 -7.84 10.48 -14.09
N MET A 422 -6.54 10.41 -13.85
CA MET A 422 -5.82 9.15 -13.61
C MET A 422 -6.15 8.53 -12.26
N THR A 423 -6.55 9.34 -11.29
CA THR A 423 -6.98 8.89 -9.95
C THR A 423 -8.47 8.50 -9.90
N CYS A 424 -9.17 8.50 -11.03
CA CYS A 424 -10.55 8.04 -11.14
C CYS A 424 -10.58 6.50 -11.08
N PRO A 425 -11.23 5.88 -10.07
CA PRO A 425 -11.40 4.43 -10.05
C PRO A 425 -12.23 3.98 -11.27
N ASP A 426 -11.65 3.06 -12.04
CA ASP A 426 -12.13 2.40 -13.27
C ASP A 426 -13.33 3.03 -14.03
N PRO A 427 -13.14 3.53 -15.27
CA PRO A 427 -14.26 3.97 -16.13
C PRO A 427 -15.28 2.85 -16.46
N ALA A 428 -14.98 1.58 -16.16
CA ALA A 428 -15.92 0.47 -16.23
C ALA A 428 -16.95 0.43 -15.09
N VAL A 429 -16.79 1.25 -14.03
CA VAL A 429 -17.90 1.64 -13.13
C VAL A 429 -18.82 2.57 -13.91
N LYS A 430 -19.46 2.01 -14.92
CA LYS A 430 -20.62 2.53 -15.61
C LYS A 430 -21.77 2.53 -14.62
N SER A 431 -21.77 3.52 -13.74
CA SER A 431 -22.85 4.49 -13.67
C SER A 431 -22.78 5.24 -12.35
N VAL A 432 -22.21 6.44 -12.45
CA VAL A 432 -22.74 7.60 -11.73
C VAL A 432 -24.30 7.54 -11.75
N GLU A 433 -24.93 7.09 -12.85
CA GLU A 433 -26.39 6.88 -12.98
C GLU A 433 -27.04 5.84 -12.03
N SER A 434 -26.38 4.77 -11.55
CA SER A 434 -27.01 3.76 -10.66
C SER A 434 -26.98 4.20 -9.20
N THR A 435 -25.86 4.77 -8.74
CA THR A 435 -25.74 5.37 -7.40
C THR A 435 -26.66 6.60 -7.27
N ILE A 436 -26.83 7.38 -8.33
CA ILE A 436 -27.75 8.53 -8.42
C ILE A 436 -29.22 8.17 -8.18
N SER A 437 -29.65 6.96 -8.56
CA SER A 437 -31.06 6.56 -8.46
C SER A 437 -31.53 6.31 -7.02
N SER A 438 -30.61 6.17 -6.06
CA SER A 438 -30.91 5.75 -4.68
C SER A 438 -31.07 6.89 -3.66
N LEU A 439 -30.70 8.14 -4.01
CA LEU A 439 -30.60 9.24 -3.06
C LEU A 439 -31.41 10.46 -3.55
N GLY A 440 -32.48 10.79 -2.83
CA GLY A 440 -33.51 11.76 -3.20
C GLY A 440 -33.09 13.25 -3.25
N MET A 441 -34.05 14.11 -3.61
CA MET A 441 -33.86 15.52 -4.00
C MET A 441 -33.45 16.46 -2.86
N VAL A 442 -32.42 17.28 -3.11
CA VAL A 442 -31.89 18.35 -2.23
C VAL A 442 -32.36 19.73 -2.71
N GLY A 443 -32.75 20.64 -1.80
CA GLY A 443 -33.48 21.89 -2.09
C GLY A 443 -32.68 23.19 -1.95
N GLY A 444 -32.93 24.16 -2.84
CA GLY A 444 -32.09 25.36 -3.05
C GLY A 444 -32.55 26.70 -2.44
N ASP A 445 -33.66 26.77 -1.69
CA ASP A 445 -34.08 27.99 -0.96
C ASP A 445 -33.98 27.80 0.56
N MET A 446 -32.93 27.09 0.96
CA MET A 446 -32.90 26.43 2.26
C MET A 446 -32.32 27.33 3.35
N PHE A 447 -31.27 28.11 3.08
CA PHE A 447 -30.60 28.93 4.10
C PHE A 447 -31.43 30.11 4.61
N ALA A 448 -32.11 30.84 3.72
CA ALA A 448 -32.96 31.97 4.12
C ALA A 448 -34.26 31.51 4.80
N ALA A 449 -34.89 30.45 4.28
CA ALA A 449 -36.03 29.82 4.93
C ALA A 449 -35.64 29.16 6.27
N LEU A 450 -34.40 28.67 6.42
CA LEU A 450 -33.90 28.15 7.70
C LEU A 450 -33.75 29.25 8.74
N GLU A 451 -33.19 30.39 8.37
CA GLU A 451 -32.93 31.46 9.33
C GLU A 451 -34.24 32.13 9.78
N LEU A 452 -35.20 32.27 8.86
CA LEU A 452 -36.55 32.72 9.19
C LEU A 452 -37.28 31.71 10.09
N ARG A 453 -37.18 30.40 9.81
CA ARG A 453 -37.88 29.35 10.57
C ARG A 453 -37.21 29.05 11.93
N LYS A 454 -35.90 29.29 12.07
CA LYS A 454 -35.19 29.33 13.36
C LYS A 454 -35.74 30.45 14.24
N GLN A 455 -35.96 31.64 13.67
CA GLN A 455 -36.53 32.78 14.40
C GLN A 455 -37.98 32.52 14.82
N GLU A 456 -38.82 31.97 13.93
CA GLU A 456 -40.21 31.64 14.23
C GLU A 456 -40.38 30.55 15.30
N ASN A 457 -39.52 29.53 15.29
CA ASN A 457 -39.59 28.45 16.28
C ASN A 457 -39.00 28.84 17.63
N LYS A 458 -37.93 29.66 17.66
CA LYS A 458 -37.46 30.31 18.90
C LYS A 458 -38.58 31.14 19.51
N ALA A 459 -39.34 31.88 18.69
CA ALA A 459 -40.46 32.69 19.17
C ALA A 459 -41.63 31.85 19.72
N LYS A 460 -42.06 30.78 19.02
CA LYS A 460 -43.16 29.90 19.48
C LYS A 460 -42.86 29.16 20.78
N LYS A 461 -41.62 28.70 20.97
CA LYS A 461 -41.23 27.98 22.20
C LYS A 461 -41.01 28.94 23.37
N ARG A 462 -40.53 30.17 23.13
CA ARG A 462 -40.56 31.26 24.13
C ARG A 462 -41.96 31.51 24.65
N ALA A 463 -42.95 31.49 23.76
CA ALA A 463 -44.35 31.69 24.13
C ALA A 463 -44.90 30.51 24.96
N ALA A 464 -44.61 29.25 24.58
CA ALA A 464 -45.04 28.07 25.34
C ALA A 464 -44.40 27.99 26.73
N LEU A 465 -43.11 28.32 26.85
CA LEU A 465 -42.39 28.33 28.13
C LEU A 465 -42.92 29.43 29.07
N GLN A 466 -43.25 30.61 28.53
CA GLN A 466 -43.89 31.68 29.28
C GLN A 466 -45.30 31.30 29.77
N GLU A 467 -46.01 30.45 29.03
CA GLU A 467 -47.34 29.95 29.42
C GLU A 467 -47.24 28.91 30.55
N GLU A 468 -46.30 27.96 30.44
CA GLU A 468 -46.09 26.86 31.39
C GLU A 468 -45.44 27.31 32.72
N MET A 469 -44.64 28.39 32.70
CA MET A 469 -43.89 28.90 33.86
C MET A 469 -44.51 30.15 34.50
N SER A 470 -45.76 30.49 34.15
CA SER A 470 -46.43 31.71 34.61
C SER A 470 -46.74 31.71 36.12
N ASP A 471 -46.88 30.54 36.77
CA ASP A 471 -47.13 30.42 38.21
C ASP A 471 -46.06 29.58 38.94
N PHE A 472 -45.27 30.25 39.77
CA PHE A 472 -44.19 29.63 40.56
C PHE A 472 -44.72 28.90 41.80
N SER A 473 -45.98 29.10 42.15
CA SER A 473 -46.56 28.52 43.37
C SER A 473 -46.78 27.02 43.27
N ASP A 474 -46.81 26.47 42.06
CA ASP A 474 -46.96 25.04 41.78
C ASP A 474 -45.62 24.27 41.74
N TRP A 475 -44.50 24.95 41.94
CA TRP A 475 -43.19 24.33 41.86
C TRP A 475 -42.88 23.49 43.10
N PRO A 476 -42.23 22.32 42.96
CA PRO A 476 -41.84 21.50 44.10
C PRO A 476 -40.92 22.30 45.05
N PRO A 477 -41.16 22.28 46.38
CA PRO A 477 -40.42 23.12 47.33
C PRO A 477 -38.91 22.93 47.35
N GLY A 478 -38.36 21.82 46.83
CA GLY A 478 -36.92 21.60 46.75
C GLY A 478 -36.25 22.20 45.51
N MET A 479 -37.03 22.55 44.48
CA MET A 479 -36.50 22.97 43.19
C MET A 479 -36.09 24.46 43.22
N LEU A 480 -36.87 25.30 43.89
CA LEU A 480 -36.57 26.73 44.02
C LEU A 480 -35.33 26.97 44.89
N GLU A 481 -35.18 26.22 45.97
CA GLU A 481 -34.01 26.25 46.86
C GLU A 481 -32.72 25.89 46.12
N ARG A 482 -32.75 24.91 45.22
CA ARG A 482 -31.59 24.53 44.38
C ARG A 482 -31.11 25.66 43.49
N TYR A 483 -32.03 26.37 42.83
CA TYR A 483 -31.67 27.51 41.98
C TYR A 483 -31.18 28.72 42.78
N LYS A 484 -31.65 28.91 44.02
CA LYS A 484 -31.10 29.93 44.92
C LYS A 484 -29.66 29.61 45.34
N GLU A 485 -29.33 28.33 45.52
CA GLU A 485 -27.97 27.88 45.80
C GLU A 485 -27.04 28.07 44.60
N GLU A 486 -27.46 27.67 43.40
CA GLU A 486 -26.66 27.77 42.17
C GLU A 486 -26.38 29.22 41.74
N LEU A 487 -27.37 30.12 41.87
CA LEU A 487 -27.23 31.52 41.48
C LEU A 487 -26.58 32.41 42.56
N GLY A 488 -26.40 31.87 43.76
CA GLY A 488 -25.82 32.59 44.90
C GLY A 488 -26.71 33.72 45.45
N GLY A 489 -27.33 33.49 46.60
CA GLY A 489 -28.04 34.52 47.37
C GLY A 489 -29.57 34.37 47.34
N SER A 490 -30.29 35.48 47.30
CA SER A 490 -31.77 35.51 47.15
C SER A 490 -32.14 36.05 45.77
N PRO A 491 -31.87 35.29 44.70
CA PRO A 491 -32.14 35.74 43.34
C PRO A 491 -33.63 36.05 43.18
N SER A 492 -33.90 37.16 42.52
CA SER A 492 -35.25 37.56 42.16
C SER A 492 -35.87 36.51 41.22
N LYS A 493 -37.20 36.42 41.22
CA LYS A 493 -37.94 35.57 40.27
C LYS A 493 -37.51 35.79 38.82
N LYS A 494 -37.09 37.02 38.48
CA LYS A 494 -36.58 37.37 37.15
C LYS A 494 -35.22 36.73 36.88
N GLU A 495 -34.28 36.78 37.83
CA GLU A 495 -32.94 36.18 37.67
C GLU A 495 -33.01 34.65 37.57
N ILE A 496 -33.92 34.02 38.32
CA ILE A 496 -34.18 32.58 38.21
C ILE A 496 -34.75 32.25 36.82
N MET A 497 -35.69 33.06 36.31
CA MET A 497 -36.24 32.90 34.97
C MET A 497 -35.20 33.10 33.87
N ASP A 498 -34.36 34.13 33.98
CA ASP A 498 -33.31 34.42 32.99
C ASP A 498 -32.27 33.29 32.96
N TYR A 499 -31.94 32.71 34.13
CA TYR A 499 -31.04 31.55 34.26
C TYR A 499 -31.64 30.27 33.64
N LEU A 500 -32.89 29.96 33.98
CA LEU A 500 -33.59 28.80 33.43
C LEU A 500 -33.82 28.92 31.92
N GLU A 501 -34.17 30.12 31.44
CA GLU A 501 -34.30 30.39 30.01
C GLU A 501 -32.97 30.15 29.30
N SER A 502 -31.83 30.51 29.91
CA SER A 502 -30.52 30.18 29.33
C SER A 502 -30.20 28.67 29.39
N SER A 503 -30.40 28.01 30.53
CA SER A 503 -29.98 26.61 30.71
C SER A 503 -30.90 25.59 30.03
N LEU A 504 -32.21 25.86 29.90
CA LEU A 504 -33.13 24.99 29.15
C LEU A 504 -33.00 25.21 27.64
N ILE A 505 -32.70 26.42 27.18
CA ILE A 505 -32.40 26.65 25.77
C ILE A 505 -31.16 25.85 25.36
N ASP A 506 -30.14 25.77 26.23
CA ASP A 506 -28.93 24.98 25.95
C ASP A 506 -29.22 23.46 25.94
N ARG A 507 -29.95 22.93 26.92
CA ARG A 507 -30.29 21.48 26.97
C ARG A 507 -31.29 21.00 25.90
N ILE A 508 -32.25 21.84 25.50
CA ILE A 508 -33.22 21.49 24.44
C ILE A 508 -32.59 21.60 23.04
N VAL A 509 -31.50 22.36 22.90
CA VAL A 509 -30.71 22.43 21.67
C VAL A 509 -29.91 21.13 21.43
N GLU A 510 -29.52 20.42 22.49
CA GLU A 510 -28.80 19.15 22.43
C GLU A 510 -29.71 17.97 21.99
N ASP A 511 -30.86 17.76 22.64
CA ASP A 511 -31.72 16.57 22.44
C ASP A 511 -32.46 16.52 21.07
N ASP A 512 -32.87 17.67 20.51
CA ASP A 512 -33.49 17.78 19.17
C ASP A 512 -32.42 18.08 18.09
N GLY A 513 -31.18 18.32 18.53
CA GLY A 513 -29.97 18.57 17.75
C GLY A 513 -29.44 17.29 17.10
N ASP A 514 -29.37 16.19 17.84
CA ASP A 514 -28.79 14.94 17.34
C ASP A 514 -29.53 14.36 16.12
N LEU A 515 -30.87 14.31 16.14
CA LEU A 515 -31.64 13.75 15.00
C LEU A 515 -31.69 14.68 13.77
N ARG A 516 -31.49 15.99 13.94
CA ARG A 516 -31.58 16.99 12.85
C ARG A 516 -30.23 17.45 12.33
N MET A 517 -29.19 17.45 13.15
CA MET A 517 -27.79 17.58 12.71
C MET A 517 -27.45 16.39 11.81
N ASP A 518 -27.90 15.18 12.16
CA ASP A 518 -27.62 14.01 11.34
C ASP A 518 -28.15 14.14 9.90
N ALA A 519 -29.35 14.69 9.70
CA ALA A 519 -29.92 14.90 8.37
C ALA A 519 -29.21 16.02 7.58
N LYS A 520 -28.84 17.13 8.24
CA LYS A 520 -28.12 18.26 7.61
C LYS A 520 -26.67 17.92 7.27
N ASN A 521 -25.99 17.23 8.17
CA ASN A 521 -24.61 16.78 7.98
C ASN A 521 -24.57 15.74 6.84
N LYS A 522 -25.55 14.83 6.77
CA LYS A 522 -25.72 13.90 5.64
C LYS A 522 -25.91 14.63 4.30
N GLU A 523 -26.60 15.76 4.27
CA GLU A 523 -26.86 16.52 3.04
C GLU A 523 -25.64 17.31 2.57
N ALA A 524 -24.95 18.02 3.45
CA ALA A 524 -23.73 18.74 3.10
C ALA A 524 -22.57 17.80 2.74
N LEU A 525 -22.45 16.65 3.41
CA LEU A 525 -21.53 15.59 2.99
C LEU A 525 -21.92 14.97 1.65
N ALA A 526 -23.21 14.88 1.33
CA ALA A 526 -23.64 14.43 0.00
C ALA A 526 -23.24 15.43 -1.10
N ILE A 527 -23.17 16.73 -0.79
CA ILE A 527 -22.66 17.77 -1.69
C ILE A 527 -21.15 17.62 -1.86
N ASP A 528 -20.39 17.51 -0.77
CA ASP A 528 -18.94 17.27 -0.81
C ASP A 528 -18.62 16.02 -1.62
N LYS A 529 -19.33 14.92 -1.36
CA LYS A 529 -19.17 13.67 -2.10
C LYS A 529 -19.50 13.82 -3.58
N ALA A 530 -20.62 14.46 -3.92
CA ALA A 530 -20.99 14.68 -5.32
C ALA A 530 -19.99 15.60 -6.04
N PHE A 531 -19.40 16.57 -5.34
CA PHE A 531 -18.33 17.41 -5.86
C PHE A 531 -17.07 16.58 -6.10
N TYR A 532 -16.67 15.73 -5.15
CA TYR A 532 -15.53 14.83 -5.28
C TYR A 532 -15.72 13.84 -6.43
N GLU A 533 -16.87 13.18 -6.54
CA GLU A 533 -17.21 12.26 -7.64
C GLU A 533 -17.12 12.97 -9.02
N ALA A 534 -17.41 14.27 -9.09
CA ALA A 534 -17.36 15.05 -10.32
C ALA A 534 -15.98 15.63 -10.66
N SER A 535 -15.14 15.91 -9.66
CA SER A 535 -13.89 16.67 -9.82
C SER A 535 -12.63 15.91 -9.42
N HIS A 536 -12.78 14.80 -8.69
CA HIS A 536 -11.73 14.01 -8.02
C HIS A 536 -10.85 14.83 -7.06
N THR A 537 -11.37 15.94 -6.56
CA THR A 537 -10.73 16.76 -5.52
C THR A 537 -11.76 17.27 -4.52
N PHE A 538 -11.30 17.89 -3.43
CA PHE A 538 -12.17 18.43 -2.40
C PHE A 538 -12.66 19.83 -2.74
N MET A 539 -13.89 20.11 -2.33
CA MET A 539 -14.54 21.40 -2.51
C MET A 539 -13.85 22.46 -1.65
N LEU A 540 -13.82 23.72 -2.14
CA LEU A 540 -13.44 24.85 -1.29
C LEU A 540 -14.36 24.91 -0.07
N PRO A 541 -13.81 25.03 1.16
CA PRO A 541 -14.62 25.08 2.37
C PRO A 541 -15.66 26.20 2.35
N VAL A 542 -16.93 25.84 2.51
CA VAL A 542 -18.02 26.82 2.59
C VAL A 542 -18.11 27.32 4.02
N GLY A 543 -17.98 28.64 4.22
CA GLY A 543 -18.05 29.26 5.56
C GLY A 543 -16.71 29.81 6.06
N LEU A 544 -15.61 29.57 5.35
CA LEU A 544 -14.37 30.29 5.60
C LEU A 544 -14.52 31.75 5.12
N ASP A 545 -14.15 32.71 5.94
CA ASP A 545 -14.12 34.12 5.54
C ASP A 545 -12.91 34.38 4.62
N TYR A 546 -13.09 34.07 3.33
CA TYR A 546 -12.04 34.27 2.33
C TYR A 546 -11.67 35.73 2.18
N LYS A 547 -12.63 36.65 2.25
CA LYS A 547 -12.35 38.08 2.02
C LYS A 547 -11.38 38.63 3.05
N GLU A 548 -11.57 38.29 4.33
CA GLU A 548 -10.70 38.78 5.39
C GLU A 548 -9.47 37.90 5.61
N ARG A 549 -9.59 36.58 5.43
CA ARG A 549 -8.54 35.63 5.83
C ARG A 549 -7.68 35.14 4.68
N ILE A 550 -8.25 34.90 3.49
CA ILE A 550 -7.53 34.35 2.33
C ILE A 550 -8.09 34.99 1.03
N PRO A 551 -7.84 36.29 0.82
CA PRO A 551 -8.44 37.05 -0.28
C PRO A 551 -8.10 36.48 -1.66
N GLU A 552 -6.99 35.73 -1.77
CA GLU A 552 -6.57 35.02 -2.97
C GLU A 552 -7.60 34.01 -3.48
N LEU A 553 -8.46 33.49 -2.59
CA LEU A 553 -9.53 32.53 -2.92
C LEU A 553 -10.91 33.17 -3.03
N GLU A 554 -11.06 34.49 -2.80
CA GLU A 554 -12.38 35.15 -2.81
C GLU A 554 -13.04 35.07 -4.20
N GLU A 555 -12.29 35.37 -5.26
CA GLU A 555 -12.80 35.32 -6.64
C GLU A 555 -13.10 33.88 -7.06
N GLU A 556 -12.31 32.92 -6.60
CA GLU A 556 -12.55 31.50 -6.83
C GLU A 556 -13.84 31.04 -6.14
N MET A 557 -14.05 31.46 -4.89
CA MET A 557 -15.28 31.17 -4.14
C MET A 557 -16.50 31.84 -4.78
N LYS A 558 -16.37 33.05 -5.33
CA LYS A 558 -17.44 33.71 -6.11
C LYS A 558 -17.79 32.90 -7.36
N LEU A 559 -16.78 32.40 -8.09
CA LEU A 559 -17.00 31.54 -9.25
C LEU A 559 -17.72 30.25 -8.84
N PHE A 560 -17.26 29.58 -7.78
CA PHE A 560 -17.91 28.39 -7.23
C PHE A 560 -19.36 28.67 -6.83
N ALA A 561 -19.60 29.74 -6.06
CA ALA A 561 -20.94 30.15 -5.63
C ALA A 561 -21.85 30.47 -6.82
N SER A 562 -21.34 31.12 -7.87
CA SER A 562 -22.12 31.42 -9.08
C SER A 562 -22.61 30.16 -9.82
N CYS A 563 -21.87 29.05 -9.71
CA CYS A 563 -22.28 27.75 -10.26
C CYS A 563 -23.46 27.14 -9.47
N LEU A 564 -23.70 27.60 -8.24
CA LEU A 564 -24.74 27.11 -7.33
C LEU A 564 -26.00 28.00 -7.27
N GLN A 565 -25.96 29.23 -7.77
CA GLN A 565 -26.94 30.31 -7.48
C GLN A 565 -28.38 30.14 -8.01
N ASP A 566 -28.69 29.12 -8.83
CA ASP A 566 -30.03 28.96 -9.40
C ASP A 566 -30.89 28.03 -8.51
N GLY A 567 -31.60 28.64 -7.55
CA GLY A 567 -32.33 28.07 -6.40
C GLY A 567 -33.44 27.05 -6.68
N SER A 568 -33.53 26.53 -7.89
CA SER A 568 -34.34 25.34 -8.20
C SER A 568 -33.67 24.06 -7.66
N LYS A 569 -34.46 23.09 -7.19
CA LYS A 569 -34.00 21.75 -6.77
C LYS A 569 -33.05 21.15 -7.83
N ILE A 570 -31.76 21.02 -7.51
CA ILE A 570 -30.77 20.53 -8.46
C ILE A 570 -30.75 19.00 -8.39
N ARG A 571 -31.18 18.32 -9.46
CA ARG A 571 -30.87 16.89 -9.62
C ARG A 571 -29.34 16.71 -9.71
N ARG A 572 -28.77 15.65 -9.14
CA ARG A 572 -27.30 15.42 -9.14
C ARG A 572 -26.65 15.53 -10.53
N ASP A 573 -27.32 15.06 -11.57
CA ASP A 573 -26.87 15.15 -12.97
C ASP A 573 -26.81 16.62 -13.47
N ALA A 574 -27.70 17.48 -12.96
CA ALA A 574 -27.61 18.92 -13.18
C ALA A 574 -26.51 19.59 -12.34
N PHE A 575 -26.15 19.03 -11.17
CA PHE A 575 -25.08 19.54 -10.30
C PHE A 575 -23.71 19.41 -10.99
N ALA A 576 -23.34 18.23 -11.49
CA ALA A 576 -22.08 18.03 -12.20
C ALA A 576 -21.98 18.92 -13.46
N LYS A 577 -23.09 19.07 -14.21
CA LYS A 577 -23.14 19.95 -15.39
C LYS A 577 -22.93 21.43 -15.02
N ARG A 578 -23.49 21.87 -13.89
CA ARG A 578 -23.35 23.24 -13.38
C ARG A 578 -21.96 23.53 -12.84
N LEU A 579 -21.30 22.55 -12.23
CA LEU A 579 -19.92 22.69 -11.73
C LEU A 579 -18.87 22.67 -12.84
N LYS A 580 -19.22 22.27 -14.07
CA LYS A 580 -18.28 22.16 -15.19
C LYS A 580 -17.39 23.40 -15.40
N PRO A 581 -17.88 24.65 -15.34
CA PRO A 581 -17.03 25.84 -15.45
C PRO A 581 -15.98 25.90 -14.33
N TYR A 582 -16.38 25.61 -13.09
CA TYR A 582 -15.47 25.60 -11.95
C TYR A 582 -14.48 24.43 -11.97
N ILE A 583 -14.91 23.22 -12.36
CA ILE A 583 -14.01 22.09 -12.58
C ILE A 583 -12.99 22.41 -13.68
N THR A 584 -13.41 23.11 -14.73
CA THR A 584 -12.50 23.59 -15.79
C THR A 584 -11.50 24.62 -15.24
N TYR A 585 -11.94 25.48 -14.33
CA TYR A 585 -11.06 26.40 -13.61
C TYR A 585 -10.01 25.62 -12.79
N ILE A 586 -10.42 24.64 -11.98
CA ILE A 586 -9.53 23.77 -11.20
C ILE A 586 -8.45 23.15 -12.12
N TYR A 587 -8.85 22.56 -13.24
CA TYR A 587 -7.92 21.95 -14.19
C TYR A 587 -6.84 22.87 -14.73
N ASN A 588 -7.12 24.18 -14.80
CA ASN A 588 -6.23 25.16 -15.40
C ASN A 588 -5.44 25.98 -14.37
N HIS A 589 -5.94 26.09 -13.14
CA HIS A 589 -5.42 27.03 -12.13
C HIS A 589 -4.94 26.35 -10.84
N TRP A 590 -5.42 25.15 -10.53
CA TRP A 590 -4.94 24.43 -9.36
C TRP A 590 -3.63 23.73 -9.63
N HIS A 591 -2.83 23.62 -8.57
CA HIS A 591 -1.58 22.90 -8.59
C HIS A 591 -1.81 21.46 -8.17
N ILE A 592 -1.01 20.58 -8.73
CA ILE A 592 -0.91 19.21 -8.29
C ILE A 592 -0.33 19.17 -6.88
N ASN A 593 -0.88 18.29 -6.05
CA ASN A 593 -0.36 18.04 -4.72
C ASN A 593 0.95 17.24 -4.81
N PRO A 594 2.12 17.85 -4.48
CA PRO A 594 3.40 17.17 -4.59
C PRO A 594 3.54 16.03 -3.57
N VAL A 595 2.85 16.12 -2.42
CA VAL A 595 2.89 15.11 -1.35
C VAL A 595 2.25 13.80 -1.79
N LYS A 596 1.44 13.78 -2.86
CA LYS A 596 0.88 12.55 -3.43
C LYS A 596 1.82 11.80 -4.37
N TYR A 597 3.04 12.31 -4.56
CA TYR A 597 4.05 11.71 -5.40
C TYR A 597 5.15 11.12 -4.55
N ASP A 598 5.40 9.85 -4.82
CA ASP A 598 6.52 9.11 -4.26
C ASP A 598 7.62 8.98 -5.33
N PRO A 599 8.82 9.56 -5.11
CA PRO A 599 9.94 9.43 -6.04
C PRO A 599 10.49 8.00 -6.13
N ASP A 600 10.23 7.16 -5.13
CA ASP A 600 10.75 5.80 -5.07
C ASP A 600 9.74 4.76 -5.59
N TRP A 601 8.49 5.15 -5.79
CA TRP A 601 7.47 4.30 -6.40
C TRP A 601 7.83 3.95 -7.85
N ARG A 602 7.74 2.66 -8.20
CA ARG A 602 7.95 2.15 -9.56
C ARG A 602 6.78 1.26 -9.96
N ASP A 603 6.23 1.46 -11.15
CA ASP A 603 5.19 0.57 -11.69
C ASP A 603 5.77 -0.75 -12.22
N ASP A 604 4.90 -1.76 -12.34
CA ASP A 604 5.20 -3.13 -12.79
C ASP A 604 5.84 -3.22 -14.18
N GLU A 605 5.69 -2.19 -15.01
CA GLU A 605 6.22 -2.15 -16.37
C GLU A 605 7.58 -1.44 -16.46
N GLY A 606 8.16 -1.02 -15.33
CA GLY A 606 9.35 -0.17 -15.30
C GLY A 606 9.11 1.18 -15.99
N SER A 607 7.85 1.57 -16.12
CA SER A 607 7.40 2.77 -16.77
C SER A 607 7.27 3.87 -15.70
N GLU A 608 7.88 5.03 -15.92
CA GLU A 608 7.80 6.18 -15.01
C GLU A 608 6.38 6.80 -14.96
N LYS A 609 5.33 6.08 -15.42
CA LYS A 609 4.08 6.74 -15.80
C LYS A 609 3.19 7.10 -14.62
N ASN A 610 3.24 6.37 -13.50
CA ASN A 610 2.26 6.52 -12.43
C ASN A 610 2.90 6.45 -11.02
N ASN A 611 3.65 7.48 -10.60
CA ASN A 611 4.11 7.63 -9.21
C ASN A 611 3.01 8.15 -8.27
N TYR A 612 1.74 7.92 -8.60
CA TYR A 612 0.62 8.40 -7.80
C TYR A 612 0.30 7.39 -6.72
N VAL A 613 0.37 7.84 -5.48
CA VAL A 613 -0.20 7.11 -4.35
C VAL A 613 -1.71 7.20 -4.46
N VAL A 614 -2.38 6.11 -4.88
CA VAL A 614 -3.84 6.08 -5.03
C VAL A 614 -4.51 5.94 -3.65
N GLU A 615 -4.73 7.04 -2.94
CA GLU A 615 -5.60 7.06 -1.76
C GLU A 615 -7.08 7.14 -2.17
N TRP A 616 -7.91 6.30 -1.55
CA TRP A 616 -9.34 6.23 -1.87
C TRP A 616 -10.08 7.28 -1.05
N ALA A 617 -10.29 8.48 -1.59
CA ALA A 617 -10.95 9.52 -0.81
C ALA A 617 -12.43 9.20 -0.48
N ASP A 618 -13.03 8.23 -1.17
CA ASP A 618 -14.34 7.66 -0.82
C ASP A 618 -14.37 7.10 0.62
N SER A 619 -13.23 6.64 1.14
CA SER A 619 -13.11 6.17 2.52
C SER A 619 -13.39 7.26 3.55
N TYR A 620 -13.06 8.53 3.27
CA TYR A 620 -13.33 9.65 4.18
C TYR A 620 -14.83 9.97 4.32
N TYR A 621 -15.64 9.54 3.34
CA TYR A 621 -17.10 9.63 3.42
C TYR A 621 -17.75 8.41 4.09
N HIS A 622 -16.96 7.40 4.46
CA HIS A 622 -17.45 6.23 5.19
C HIS A 622 -17.77 6.61 6.64
N GLU A 623 -18.88 6.09 7.16
CA GLU A 623 -19.36 6.46 8.50
C GLU A 623 -18.35 6.10 9.60
N ASP A 624 -17.54 5.06 9.41
CA ASP A 624 -16.54 4.64 10.41
C ASP A 624 -15.32 5.58 10.47
N VAL A 625 -14.89 6.14 9.33
CA VAL A 625 -13.87 7.20 9.32
C VAL A 625 -14.44 8.48 9.96
N ARG A 626 -15.74 8.73 9.78
CA ARG A 626 -16.42 9.83 10.47
C ARG A 626 -16.52 9.60 11.97
N LYS A 627 -16.82 8.38 12.43
CA LYS A 627 -16.79 8.04 13.86
C LYS A 627 -15.42 8.27 14.48
N MET A 628 -14.33 8.04 13.73
CA MET A 628 -12.97 8.40 14.16
C MET A 628 -12.86 9.92 14.36
N PHE A 629 -13.35 10.74 13.43
CA PHE A 629 -13.37 12.20 13.60
C PHE A 629 -14.24 12.66 14.78
N ARG A 630 -15.31 11.92 15.10
CA ARG A 630 -16.23 12.19 16.22
C ARG A 630 -15.73 11.76 17.59
N LYS A 631 -14.63 10.99 17.69
CA LYS A 631 -14.08 10.48 18.96
C LYS A 631 -13.47 11.57 19.87
N ALA A 632 -13.82 12.83 19.63
CA ALA A 632 -13.47 13.96 20.48
C ALA A 632 -14.02 13.74 21.90
N PRO A 633 -13.35 14.29 22.94
CA PRO A 633 -13.84 14.23 24.30
C PRO A 633 -15.22 14.87 24.37
N GLN A 634 -16.23 14.10 24.76
CA GLN A 634 -17.61 14.60 24.88
C GLN A 634 -17.78 15.62 26.01
N ASP A 635 -16.78 15.75 26.88
CA ASP A 635 -16.84 16.60 28.07
C ASP A 635 -15.93 17.83 27.87
N GLU A 636 -16.57 18.99 27.60
CA GLU A 636 -16.07 20.35 27.91
C GLU A 636 -15.04 21.06 26.97
N GLY A 637 -14.97 20.73 25.68
CA GLY A 637 -14.23 21.57 24.70
C GLY A 637 -15.05 22.77 24.17
N PRO A 638 -14.52 24.02 24.14
CA PRO A 638 -15.24 25.22 23.67
C PRO A 638 -15.48 25.30 22.15
N TYR A 639 -15.24 24.22 21.40
CA TYR A 639 -15.32 24.20 19.94
C TYR A 639 -16.33 23.15 19.46
N LEU A 640 -17.60 23.35 19.82
CA LEU A 640 -18.76 22.83 19.08
C LEU A 640 -18.83 23.56 17.71
N LEU A 641 -17.88 23.29 16.83
CA LEU A 641 -18.10 23.50 15.40
C LEU A 641 -19.15 22.47 14.99
N CYS A 642 -20.36 22.93 14.62
CA CYS A 642 -21.35 22.06 13.99
C CYS A 642 -20.69 21.36 12.81
N GLU A 643 -20.60 20.03 12.83
CA GLU A 643 -19.99 19.19 11.78
C GLU A 643 -20.81 19.22 10.47
N ALA A 644 -20.96 20.37 9.82
CA ALA A 644 -21.79 20.50 8.65
C ALA A 644 -21.13 19.88 7.42
N ASN A 645 -19.80 20.00 7.25
CA ASN A 645 -19.11 19.54 6.03
C ASN A 645 -17.79 18.79 6.30
N LEU A 646 -17.21 18.20 5.25
CA LEU A 646 -15.97 17.41 5.34
C LEU A 646 -14.78 18.23 5.87
N PHE A 647 -14.67 19.50 5.46
CA PHE A 647 -13.59 20.38 5.93
C PHE A 647 -13.65 20.62 7.43
N GLU A 648 -14.83 20.85 7.99
CA GLU A 648 -15.01 21.00 9.44
C GLU A 648 -14.65 19.72 10.18
N CYS A 649 -15.07 18.55 9.68
CA CYS A 649 -14.71 17.26 10.28
C CYS A 649 -13.19 17.07 10.35
N ILE A 650 -12.50 17.31 9.23
CA ILE A 650 -11.04 17.21 9.14
C ILE A 650 -10.35 18.23 10.05
N THR A 651 -10.85 19.48 10.04
CA THR A 651 -10.31 20.56 10.88
C THR A 651 -10.43 20.24 12.36
N ILE A 652 -11.61 19.79 12.81
CA ILE A 652 -11.86 19.43 14.21
C ILE A 652 -10.95 18.27 14.63
N PHE A 653 -10.82 17.23 13.79
CA PHE A 653 -9.97 16.09 14.09
C PHE A 653 -8.51 16.50 14.30
N TYR A 654 -7.91 17.22 13.34
CA TYR A 654 -6.51 17.62 13.47
C TYR A 654 -6.29 18.71 14.52
N LEU A 655 -7.29 19.56 14.80
CA LEU A 655 -7.26 20.46 15.94
C LEU A 655 -7.17 19.66 17.24
N ASN A 656 -8.03 18.66 17.43
CA ASN A 656 -8.01 17.81 18.61
C ASN A 656 -6.69 17.04 18.75
N VAL A 657 -6.12 16.57 17.64
CA VAL A 657 -4.77 15.96 17.62
C VAL A 657 -3.74 16.99 18.10
N GLY A 658 -3.79 18.22 17.57
CA GLY A 658 -2.91 19.31 18.00
C GLY A 658 -3.03 19.62 19.49
N THR A 659 -4.25 19.70 20.02
CA THR A 659 -4.54 19.87 21.45
C THR A 659 -3.95 18.72 22.27
N ALA A 660 -4.15 17.48 21.83
CA ALA A 660 -3.62 16.29 22.50
C ALA A 660 -2.09 16.28 22.52
N ILE A 661 -1.44 16.61 21.40
CA ILE A 661 0.03 16.74 21.33
C ILE A 661 0.52 17.83 22.29
N ASN A 662 -0.12 19.01 22.29
CA ASN A 662 0.27 20.11 23.18
C ASN A 662 0.12 19.74 24.65
N GLN A 663 -0.98 19.08 25.02
CA GLN A 663 -1.21 18.60 26.39
C GLN A 663 -0.14 17.59 26.81
N LEU A 664 0.03 16.51 26.05
CA LEU A 664 0.94 15.42 26.43
C LEU A 664 2.42 15.87 26.39
N SER A 665 2.80 16.70 25.42
CA SER A 665 4.19 17.17 25.31
C SER A 665 4.56 18.22 26.36
N ALA A 666 3.62 19.04 26.85
CA ALA A 666 3.88 20.01 27.92
C ALA A 666 4.38 19.34 29.21
N GLU A 667 3.91 18.12 29.49
CA GLU A 667 4.30 17.32 30.65
C GLU A 667 5.47 16.36 30.37
N SER A 668 6.06 16.41 29.17
CA SER A 668 7.04 15.41 28.71
C SER A 668 6.50 13.96 28.75
N ASN A 669 5.18 13.81 28.52
CA ASN A 669 4.47 12.53 28.48
C ASN A 669 4.30 11.98 27.05
N LEU A 670 4.85 12.64 26.03
CA LEU A 670 4.81 12.18 24.64
C LEU A 670 6.21 12.11 24.04
N MET A 671 6.52 10.98 23.44
CA MET A 671 7.65 10.78 22.54
C MET A 671 7.19 10.03 21.30
N ILE A 672 7.48 10.58 20.12
CA ILE A 672 7.24 9.95 18.83
C ILE A 672 8.59 9.72 18.16
N GLU A 673 8.98 8.46 18.01
CA GLU A 673 10.18 8.07 17.30
C GLU A 673 9.84 7.75 15.85
N ILE A 674 10.46 8.42 14.89
CA ILE A 674 10.31 8.12 13.46
C ILE A 674 11.51 7.30 13.00
N ASN A 675 11.24 6.14 12.39
CA ASN A 675 12.27 5.25 11.86
C ASN A 675 11.92 4.81 10.43
N HIS A 676 12.83 5.00 9.49
CA HIS A 676 12.63 4.58 8.11
C HIS A 676 13.37 3.27 7.81
N GLY A 677 12.64 2.28 7.32
CA GLY A 677 13.20 0.98 6.96
C GLY A 677 12.18 -0.15 7.05
N SER A 678 12.62 -1.36 6.70
CA SER A 678 11.77 -2.54 6.81
C SER A 678 11.51 -2.87 8.27
N ILE A 679 10.24 -3.04 8.65
CA ILE A 679 9.87 -3.54 9.99
C ILE A 679 10.51 -4.88 10.32
N LEU A 680 10.75 -5.75 9.33
CA LEU A 680 11.45 -7.02 9.54
C LEU A 680 12.96 -6.84 9.79
N GLY A 681 13.55 -5.74 9.31
CA GLY A 681 14.93 -5.35 9.63
C GLY A 681 15.04 -4.68 11.00
N PHE A 682 13.96 -4.02 11.44
CA PHE A 682 13.92 -3.21 12.65
C PHE A 682 14.34 -3.97 13.92
N GLY A 683 13.93 -5.23 14.07
CA GLY A 683 14.34 -6.05 15.22
C GLY A 683 15.85 -6.25 15.32
N ASN A 684 16.51 -6.50 14.19
CA ASN A 684 17.97 -6.63 14.12
C ASN A 684 18.66 -5.28 14.38
N ASP A 685 18.15 -4.20 13.77
CA ASP A 685 18.66 -2.85 13.99
C ASP A 685 18.57 -2.44 15.46
N MET A 686 17.48 -2.82 16.15
CA MET A 686 17.32 -2.57 17.58
C MET A 686 18.37 -3.31 18.43
N GLN A 687 18.71 -4.54 18.08
CA GLN A 687 19.75 -5.29 18.80
C GLN A 687 21.13 -4.66 18.58
N GLU A 688 21.49 -4.36 17.34
CA GLU A 688 22.77 -3.75 16.97
C GLU A 688 22.92 -2.35 17.58
N THR A 689 21.83 -1.60 17.71
CA THR A 689 21.83 -0.22 18.22
C THR A 689 21.43 -0.12 19.70
N SER A 690 21.24 -1.23 20.41
CA SER A 690 20.71 -1.30 21.77
C SER A 690 21.41 -0.37 22.77
N ALA A 691 22.75 -0.29 22.73
CA ALA A 691 23.54 0.59 23.58
C ALA A 691 23.27 2.09 23.27
N ARG A 692 23.13 2.43 22.00
CA ARG A 692 22.82 3.80 21.53
C ARG A 692 21.38 4.17 21.91
N ARG A 693 20.42 3.28 21.67
CA ARG A 693 19.00 3.45 22.04
C ARG A 693 18.83 3.65 23.53
N SER A 694 19.50 2.83 24.36
CA SER A 694 19.50 2.98 25.82
C SER A 694 20.01 4.35 26.27
N LYS A 695 21.09 4.84 25.64
CA LYS A 695 21.64 6.18 25.93
C LYS A 695 20.66 7.29 25.55
N ALA A 696 19.91 7.12 24.47
CA ALA A 696 18.87 8.03 24.00
C ALA A 696 17.53 7.86 24.74
N ARG A 697 17.42 6.90 25.68
CA ARG A 697 16.18 6.52 26.39
C ARG A 697 15.05 6.08 25.45
N LEU A 698 15.41 5.44 24.34
CA LEU A 698 14.45 4.84 23.41
C LEU A 698 14.10 3.40 23.85
N PRO A 699 12.87 2.93 23.59
CA PRO A 699 12.44 1.57 23.87
C PRO A 699 13.33 0.51 23.22
N LEU A 700 13.52 -0.58 23.96
CA LEU A 700 14.11 -1.83 23.47
C LEU A 700 13.07 -2.96 23.34
N ALA A 701 11.88 -2.76 23.91
CA ALA A 701 10.74 -3.65 23.83
C ALA A 701 9.46 -2.81 23.91
N TYR A 702 8.33 -3.36 23.52
CA TYR A 702 7.07 -2.66 23.37
C TYR A 702 5.94 -3.40 24.09
N ASP A 703 5.03 -2.63 24.66
CA ASP A 703 3.77 -3.11 25.24
C ASP A 703 2.84 -3.60 24.13
N SER A 704 2.86 -2.92 22.98
CA SER A 704 2.05 -3.29 21.82
C SER A 704 2.81 -3.03 20.50
N ILE A 705 2.67 -3.94 19.55
CA ILE A 705 3.18 -3.84 18.19
C ILE A 705 1.98 -3.90 17.24
N TYR A 706 1.75 -2.85 16.47
CA TYR A 706 0.68 -2.75 15.48
C TYR A 706 1.29 -2.76 14.08
N LEU A 707 0.90 -3.71 13.24
CA LEU A 707 1.56 -3.97 11.95
C LEU A 707 0.69 -3.69 10.73
N SER A 708 -0.51 -3.12 10.91
CA SER A 708 -1.44 -2.91 9.80
C SER A 708 -1.58 -4.19 8.97
N ASN A 709 -1.51 -4.11 7.64
CA ASN A 709 -1.49 -5.25 6.72
C ASN A 709 -0.10 -5.81 6.38
N VAL A 710 0.96 -5.48 7.14
CA VAL A 710 2.31 -6.00 6.90
C VAL A 710 2.33 -7.53 6.71
N PRO A 711 1.61 -8.33 7.51
CA PRO A 711 1.64 -9.79 7.33
C PRO A 711 0.94 -10.28 6.06
N ASP A 712 0.12 -9.46 5.37
CA ASP A 712 -0.50 -9.85 4.10
C ASP A 712 0.55 -10.09 3.00
N TYR A 713 1.69 -9.38 3.05
CA TYR A 713 2.77 -9.51 2.08
C TYR A 713 4.05 -10.12 2.67
N THR A 714 4.23 -10.09 3.98
CA THR A 714 5.41 -10.68 4.66
C THR A 714 5.14 -12.02 5.38
N GLY A 715 3.88 -12.42 5.52
CA GLY A 715 3.47 -13.62 6.25
C GLY A 715 3.74 -13.57 7.76
N MET A 716 2.98 -14.33 8.54
CA MET A 716 3.10 -14.32 10.01
C MET A 716 4.42 -14.90 10.53
N LEU A 717 5.11 -15.75 9.75
CA LEU A 717 6.36 -16.37 10.20
C LEU A 717 7.48 -15.34 10.41
N SER A 718 7.66 -14.43 9.45
CA SER A 718 8.69 -13.39 9.51
C SER A 718 8.44 -12.47 10.70
N VAL A 719 7.18 -12.10 10.90
CA VAL A 719 6.70 -11.28 12.01
C VAL A 719 7.03 -11.93 13.36
N PHE A 720 6.74 -13.21 13.55
CA PHE A 720 7.06 -13.88 14.82
C PHE A 720 8.56 -14.06 15.05
N VAL A 721 9.31 -14.39 14.01
CA VAL A 721 10.76 -14.60 14.11
C VAL A 721 11.47 -13.29 14.44
N GLU A 722 11.10 -12.18 13.79
CA GLU A 722 11.81 -10.90 13.89
C GLU A 722 11.28 -10.00 15.02
N LEU A 723 9.97 -10.04 15.32
CA LEU A 723 9.33 -9.04 16.21
C LEU A 723 8.91 -9.57 17.58
N ARG A 724 8.81 -10.89 17.78
CA ARG A 724 8.39 -11.43 19.09
C ARG A 724 9.33 -10.99 20.21
N SER A 725 10.64 -10.97 19.96
CA SER A 725 11.64 -10.58 20.97
C SER A 725 11.50 -9.13 21.42
N LEU A 726 10.81 -8.30 20.62
CA LEU A 726 10.50 -6.91 20.93
C LEU A 726 9.24 -6.76 21.79
N LEU A 727 8.49 -7.81 22.09
CA LEU A 727 7.38 -7.74 23.05
C LEU A 727 7.92 -7.78 24.49
N GLN A 728 7.37 -6.94 25.38
CA GLN A 728 7.75 -6.99 26.79
C GLN A 728 7.32 -8.33 27.42
N LYS A 729 8.28 -9.02 28.06
CA LYS A 729 8.06 -10.35 28.67
C LYS A 729 7.46 -10.26 30.09
N GLU A 730 7.64 -9.14 30.77
CA GLU A 730 7.33 -9.00 32.20
C GLU A 730 6.88 -7.57 32.52
N LYS A 731 5.57 -7.30 32.43
CA LYS A 731 4.94 -6.25 33.24
C LYS A 731 3.95 -6.92 34.20
N PRO A 732 4.14 -6.80 35.53
CA PRO A 732 3.07 -7.12 36.47
C PRO A 732 1.86 -6.27 36.07
N SER A 733 0.70 -6.91 35.92
CA SER A 733 -0.48 -6.20 35.46
C SER A 733 -0.79 -5.02 36.37
N LEU A 734 -1.15 -3.88 35.78
CA LEU A 734 -1.78 -2.76 36.48
C LEU A 734 -3.22 -3.10 36.95
N TYR A 735 -3.64 -4.37 36.92
CA TYR A 735 -5.02 -4.85 36.98
C TYR A 735 -5.31 -5.75 38.19
N GLU A 736 -4.56 -5.64 39.30
CA GLU A 736 -4.66 -6.62 40.39
C GLU A 736 -6.03 -6.68 41.10
N ASP A 737 -6.97 -5.73 40.93
CA ASP A 737 -8.13 -5.64 41.83
C ASP A 737 -9.56 -5.81 41.25
N ILE A 738 -9.77 -6.07 39.95
CA ILE A 738 -11.15 -6.21 39.36
C ILE A 738 -11.51 -7.67 39.02
N ALA A 739 -11.06 -8.64 39.81
CA ALA A 739 -11.44 -10.05 39.68
C ALA A 739 -12.78 -10.43 40.38
N THR A 740 -13.74 -9.51 40.48
CA THR A 740 -15.05 -9.78 41.11
C THR A 740 -16.26 -9.40 40.26
N ALA A 741 -16.41 -9.99 39.07
CA ALA A 741 -17.74 -10.25 38.47
C ALA A 741 -17.66 -11.13 37.20
N GLY A 742 -17.50 -12.46 37.37
CA GLY A 742 -18.10 -13.48 36.49
C GLY A 742 -17.83 -13.49 34.97
N SER A 743 -16.93 -12.66 34.43
CA SER A 743 -16.54 -12.68 33.02
C SER A 743 -15.32 -13.58 32.80
N LEU A 744 -15.27 -14.26 31.66
CA LEU A 744 -14.19 -15.19 31.30
C LEU A 744 -12.81 -14.55 31.53
N SER A 745 -11.94 -15.31 32.20
CA SER A 745 -10.55 -14.96 32.50
C SER A 745 -9.73 -14.78 31.21
N ILE A 746 -9.67 -13.57 30.69
CA ILE A 746 -8.60 -13.17 29.76
C ILE A 746 -7.34 -13.01 30.63
N PRO A 747 -6.24 -13.71 30.34
CA PRO A 747 -5.05 -13.64 31.18
C PRO A 747 -4.49 -12.21 31.22
N GLU A 748 -4.12 -11.80 32.43
CA GLU A 748 -3.32 -10.63 32.82
C GLU A 748 -2.41 -10.12 31.68
N THR A 749 -2.71 -8.89 31.23
CA THR A 749 -1.98 -8.02 30.28
C THR A 749 -0.68 -8.58 29.67
N SER A 750 -0.80 -9.45 28.66
CA SER A 750 0.33 -9.83 27.81
C SER A 750 0.57 -8.76 26.75
N SER A 751 1.82 -8.36 26.51
CA SER A 751 2.16 -7.52 25.36
C SER A 751 1.60 -8.10 24.06
N THR A 752 1.07 -7.23 23.22
CA THR A 752 0.27 -7.64 22.05
C THR A 752 0.98 -7.35 20.74
N LEU A 753 0.81 -8.24 19.78
CA LEU A 753 1.13 -8.04 18.38
C LEU A 753 -0.17 -8.09 17.58
N GLN A 754 -0.49 -7.00 16.90
CA GLN A 754 -1.73 -6.82 16.17
C GLN A 754 -1.46 -6.58 14.68
N SER A 755 -2.27 -7.18 13.84
CA SER A 755 -2.19 -7.03 12.38
C SER A 755 -3.52 -7.36 11.72
N ASN A 756 -3.70 -6.91 10.49
CA ASN A 756 -4.96 -7.00 9.76
C ASN A 756 -4.74 -7.80 8.48
N VAL A 757 -5.73 -8.61 8.12
CA VAL A 757 -5.79 -9.24 6.80
C VAL A 757 -6.80 -8.45 6.00
N LEU A 758 -6.36 -7.65 5.03
CA LEU A 758 -7.23 -6.71 4.35
C LEU A 758 -7.62 -7.25 2.97
N LEU A 759 -6.61 -7.47 2.15
CA LEU A 759 -6.81 -7.78 0.73
C LEU A 759 -6.86 -9.30 0.51
N ASN A 760 -6.10 -10.06 1.29
CA ASN A 760 -5.98 -11.50 1.11
C ASN A 760 -7.06 -12.31 1.81
N THR A 761 -8.06 -11.69 2.45
CA THR A 761 -9.12 -12.40 3.19
C THR A 761 -9.85 -13.45 2.32
N SER A 762 -10.11 -13.10 1.06
CA SER A 762 -10.77 -14.01 0.09
C SER A 762 -9.92 -15.20 -0.38
N LEU A 763 -8.64 -15.25 0.01
CA LEU A 763 -7.76 -16.38 -0.28
C LEU A 763 -7.95 -17.52 0.71
N PHE A 764 -8.45 -17.27 1.91
CA PHE A 764 -8.54 -18.24 3.00
C PHE A 764 -9.99 -18.63 3.27
N GLN A 765 -10.26 -19.91 3.55
CA GLN A 765 -11.62 -20.35 3.90
C GLN A 765 -11.94 -20.09 5.37
N ASN A 766 -10.92 -20.02 6.21
CA ASN A 766 -11.02 -19.77 7.65
C ASN A 766 -9.68 -19.28 8.21
N TYR A 767 -9.70 -18.85 9.47
CA TYR A 767 -8.52 -18.35 10.18
C TYR A 767 -7.36 -19.33 10.24
N ASP A 768 -7.69 -20.60 10.40
CA ASP A 768 -6.73 -21.67 10.61
C ASP A 768 -5.93 -21.95 9.31
N GLU A 769 -6.57 -21.82 8.13
CA GLU A 769 -5.88 -21.85 6.84
C GLU A 769 -4.95 -20.65 6.62
N TYR A 770 -5.31 -19.46 7.09
CA TYR A 770 -4.44 -18.27 7.05
C TYR A 770 -3.17 -18.48 7.88
N VAL A 771 -3.33 -18.94 9.12
CA VAL A 771 -2.21 -19.24 10.02
C VAL A 771 -1.35 -20.38 9.46
N PHE A 772 -1.96 -21.46 8.98
CA PHE A 772 -1.24 -22.60 8.43
C PHE A 772 -0.46 -22.24 7.16
N GLY A 773 -1.05 -21.41 6.29
CA GLY A 773 -0.42 -20.99 5.03
C GLY A 773 0.92 -20.27 5.21
N THR A 774 1.16 -19.68 6.38
CA THR A 774 2.39 -18.94 6.69
C THR A 774 3.29 -19.68 7.70
N LEU A 775 2.72 -20.35 8.70
CA LEU A 775 3.45 -20.98 9.80
C LEU A 775 3.61 -22.50 9.69
N ALA A 776 2.88 -23.15 8.78
CA ALA A 776 2.78 -24.61 8.68
C ALA A 776 2.25 -25.29 9.98
N LEU A 777 1.48 -24.54 10.77
CA LEU A 777 0.85 -24.91 12.04
C LEU A 777 -0.60 -24.41 12.05
N SER A 778 -1.52 -25.14 12.68
CA SER A 778 -2.83 -24.57 13.00
C SER A 778 -2.70 -23.54 14.13
N ALA A 779 -3.66 -22.62 14.26
CA ALA A 779 -3.67 -21.62 15.33
C ALA A 779 -3.60 -22.26 16.72
N ALA A 780 -4.23 -23.43 16.91
CA ALA A 780 -4.16 -24.19 18.15
C ALA A 780 -2.77 -24.78 18.46
N GLN A 781 -1.94 -25.04 17.44
CA GLN A 781 -0.57 -25.55 17.61
C GLN A 781 0.44 -24.44 17.88
N VAL A 782 0.19 -23.21 17.42
CA VAL A 782 1.11 -22.07 17.55
C VAL A 782 1.57 -21.81 19.00
N PRO A 783 0.69 -21.82 20.03
CA PRO A 783 1.13 -21.63 21.42
C PRO A 783 2.22 -22.59 21.87
N ARG A 784 2.07 -23.88 21.54
CA ARG A 784 3.04 -24.92 21.89
C ARG A 784 4.37 -24.71 21.17
N PHE A 785 4.32 -24.41 19.87
CA PHE A 785 5.50 -24.37 19.00
C PHE A 785 6.26 -23.06 19.06
N LEU A 786 5.57 -21.92 19.12
CA LEU A 786 6.15 -20.59 18.96
C LEU A 786 5.98 -19.70 20.19
N LYS A 787 5.32 -20.20 21.26
CA LYS A 787 5.02 -19.44 22.49
C LYS A 787 4.26 -18.13 22.20
N MET A 788 3.37 -18.20 21.23
CA MET A 788 2.47 -17.13 20.80
C MET A 788 1.04 -17.67 20.81
N ARG A 789 0.08 -16.92 21.33
CA ARG A 789 -1.33 -17.30 21.31
C ARG A 789 -2.19 -16.24 20.67
N VAL A 790 -3.28 -16.67 20.05
CA VAL A 790 -4.34 -15.79 19.58
C VAL A 790 -5.08 -15.24 20.80
N LEU A 791 -5.31 -13.93 20.83
CA LEU A 791 -6.02 -13.24 21.91
C LEU A 791 -7.50 -13.01 21.60
N ASN A 792 -7.89 -13.06 20.32
CA ASN A 792 -9.29 -12.95 19.92
C ASN A 792 -10.10 -14.17 20.40
N GLU A 793 -11.26 -13.93 21.01
CA GLU A 793 -12.17 -15.01 21.44
C GLU A 793 -12.70 -15.84 20.27
N THR A 794 -13.00 -15.18 19.14
CA THR A 794 -13.47 -15.77 17.89
C THR A 794 -12.61 -15.28 16.74
N PRO A 795 -11.43 -15.89 16.50
CA PRO A 795 -10.54 -15.43 15.45
C PRO A 795 -11.13 -15.72 14.07
N ASP A 796 -11.05 -14.72 13.21
CA ASP A 796 -11.62 -14.75 11.86
C ASP A 796 -10.71 -13.93 10.94
N VAL A 797 -10.46 -14.44 9.72
CA VAL A 797 -9.71 -13.71 8.69
C VAL A 797 -10.44 -12.44 8.24
N TRP A 798 -11.76 -12.40 8.39
CA TRP A 798 -12.58 -11.23 8.08
C TRP A 798 -12.73 -10.27 9.26
N ASN A 799 -12.17 -10.60 10.43
CA ASN A 799 -12.12 -9.66 11.52
C ASN A 799 -11.04 -8.62 11.22
N ASP A 800 -11.34 -7.35 11.52
CA ASP A 800 -10.43 -6.26 11.21
C ASP A 800 -9.10 -6.38 11.95
N PHE A 801 -9.02 -7.16 13.04
CA PHE A 801 -7.82 -7.24 13.90
C PHE A 801 -7.48 -8.66 14.35
N ASN A 802 -6.31 -9.13 13.94
CA ASN A 802 -5.70 -10.36 14.43
C ASN A 802 -4.69 -10.02 15.52
N GLN A 803 -5.00 -10.43 16.75
CA GLN A 803 -4.20 -10.13 17.92
C GLN A 803 -3.51 -11.39 18.45
N TRP A 804 -2.21 -11.28 18.66
CA TRP A 804 -1.36 -12.30 19.21
C TRP A 804 -0.69 -11.79 20.47
N GLY A 805 -0.50 -12.66 21.46
CA GLY A 805 0.24 -12.33 22.68
C GLY A 805 1.27 -13.41 22.99
N LEU A 806 2.21 -13.08 23.88
CA LEU A 806 3.11 -14.07 24.44
C LEU A 806 2.30 -15.14 25.20
N ASP A 807 2.68 -16.40 25.02
CA ASP A 807 2.13 -17.51 25.79
C ASP A 807 3.24 -18.22 26.56
N ASP A 808 3.46 -17.77 27.80
CA ASP A 808 4.37 -18.42 28.74
C ASP A 808 3.67 -19.51 29.58
N SER A 809 2.36 -19.72 29.37
CA SER A 809 1.63 -20.82 30.00
C SER A 809 2.03 -22.21 29.44
N VAL A 810 2.94 -22.24 28.46
CA VAL A 810 3.56 -23.44 27.86
C VAL A 810 4.15 -24.38 28.90
N ALA A 811 4.51 -23.91 30.11
CA ALA A 811 4.88 -24.80 31.23
C ALA A 811 3.76 -25.79 31.63
N LYS A 812 2.50 -25.53 31.24
CA LYS A 812 1.32 -26.38 31.49
C LYS A 812 0.91 -27.22 30.28
N MET A 813 1.51 -27.02 29.10
CA MET A 813 1.21 -27.77 27.88
C MET A 813 2.15 -28.97 27.72
N ASP A 814 1.72 -29.98 26.96
CA ASP A 814 2.57 -31.13 26.65
C ASP A 814 3.83 -30.69 25.88
N PRO A 815 5.03 -31.01 26.39
CA PRO A 815 6.29 -30.56 25.80
C PRO A 815 6.45 -31.13 24.40
N ILE A 816 6.97 -30.31 23.48
CA ILE A 816 7.21 -30.72 22.10
C ILE A 816 8.33 -31.74 22.06
N GLY A 817 8.05 -32.89 21.44
CA GLY A 817 9.06 -33.91 21.19
C GLY A 817 9.97 -33.58 20.01
N PRO A 818 11.17 -34.18 19.94
CA PRO A 818 12.10 -33.98 18.82
C PRO A 818 11.51 -34.37 17.46
N LEU A 819 10.62 -35.39 17.43
CA LEU A 819 9.97 -35.83 16.20
C LEU A 819 8.93 -34.81 15.69
N GLU A 820 8.19 -34.17 16.60
CA GLU A 820 7.20 -33.15 16.27
C GLU A 820 7.88 -31.90 15.71
N LEU A 821 8.88 -31.37 16.43
CA LEU A 821 9.68 -30.22 15.98
C LEU A 821 10.30 -30.48 14.60
N LYS A 822 10.92 -31.65 14.42
CA LYS A 822 11.49 -32.05 13.13
C LYS A 822 10.43 -32.11 12.03
N THR A 823 9.25 -32.66 12.32
CA THR A 823 8.17 -32.77 11.33
C THR A 823 7.66 -31.40 10.91
N TRP A 824 7.51 -30.48 11.87
CA TRP A 824 7.16 -29.09 11.58
C TRP A 824 8.24 -28.39 10.74
N LEU A 825 9.53 -28.48 11.12
CA LEU A 825 10.62 -27.89 10.33
C LEU A 825 10.68 -28.46 8.91
N HIS A 826 10.49 -29.76 8.73
CA HIS A 826 10.39 -30.36 7.39
C HIS A 826 9.19 -29.80 6.62
N ARG A 827 8.02 -29.67 7.25
CA ARG A 827 6.82 -29.10 6.62
C ARG A 827 7.06 -27.64 6.21
N LEU A 828 7.64 -26.84 7.09
CA LEU A 828 7.96 -25.44 6.84
C LEU A 828 8.97 -25.27 5.69
N PHE A 829 9.98 -26.14 5.65
CA PHE A 829 10.92 -26.19 4.53
C PHE A 829 10.21 -26.54 3.22
N LEU A 830 9.35 -27.56 3.22
CA LEU A 830 8.58 -27.96 2.03
C LEU A 830 7.65 -26.83 1.57
N LEU A 831 6.94 -26.13 2.45
CA LEU A 831 6.15 -24.95 2.08
C LEU A 831 7.03 -23.85 1.44
N THR A 832 8.26 -23.70 1.92
CA THR A 832 9.22 -22.70 1.41
C THR A 832 9.76 -23.07 0.02
N VAL A 833 10.15 -24.32 -0.20
CA VAL A 833 10.81 -24.75 -1.45
C VAL A 833 9.85 -25.29 -2.51
N LEU A 834 8.69 -25.81 -2.09
CA LEU A 834 7.60 -26.33 -2.92
C LEU A 834 6.28 -25.61 -2.57
N PRO A 835 6.22 -24.28 -2.75
CA PRO A 835 5.04 -23.53 -2.38
C PRO A 835 3.82 -23.92 -3.26
N PRO A 836 2.61 -24.01 -2.67
CA PRO A 836 1.41 -24.42 -3.39
C PRO A 836 1.11 -23.52 -4.59
N GLU A 837 0.58 -24.11 -5.67
CA GLU A 837 0.14 -23.37 -6.83
C GLU A 837 -0.99 -22.38 -6.45
N ARG A 838 -0.88 -21.12 -6.93
CA ARG A 838 -1.88 -20.07 -6.70
C ARG A 838 -2.52 -19.63 -8.00
N SER A 839 -3.82 -19.40 -7.96
CA SER A 839 -4.57 -18.94 -9.12
C SER A 839 -4.22 -17.47 -9.42
N HIS A 840 -3.41 -17.24 -10.46
CA HIS A 840 -3.04 -15.90 -10.95
C HIS A 840 -4.24 -15.07 -11.47
N THR A 841 -5.42 -15.67 -11.57
CA THR A 841 -6.66 -15.03 -12.03
C THR A 841 -7.43 -14.30 -10.92
N LYS A 842 -7.03 -14.43 -9.65
CA LYS A 842 -7.63 -13.66 -8.54
C LYS A 842 -6.91 -12.32 -8.42
N ALA A 843 -7.67 -11.28 -8.06
CA ALA A 843 -7.30 -9.86 -8.20
C ALA A 843 -6.09 -9.38 -7.38
N ILE A 844 -5.45 -10.24 -6.58
CA ILE A 844 -4.47 -9.83 -5.56
C ILE A 844 -3.29 -10.78 -5.61
N ARG A 845 -2.10 -10.22 -5.84
CA ARG A 845 -0.87 -10.97 -5.94
C ARG A 845 -0.22 -11.09 -4.57
N GLU A 846 -0.50 -12.20 -3.88
CA GLU A 846 0.20 -12.53 -2.65
C GLU A 846 1.66 -12.88 -2.96
N GLU A 847 2.60 -12.04 -2.54
CA GLU A 847 4.03 -12.38 -2.55
C GLU A 847 4.24 -13.58 -1.61
N ARG A 848 5.05 -14.55 -2.01
CA ARG A 848 5.38 -15.72 -1.17
C ARG A 848 6.49 -15.29 -0.21
N PRO A 849 6.21 -15.01 1.06
CA PRO A 849 7.18 -14.34 1.90
C PRO A 849 8.21 -15.32 2.49
N ASN A 850 7.85 -16.61 2.56
CA ASN A 850 8.72 -17.62 3.11
C ASN A 850 9.89 -17.88 2.14
N THR A 851 11.08 -17.50 2.58
CA THR A 851 12.33 -17.71 1.87
C THR A 851 13.18 -18.75 2.60
N THR A 852 14.15 -19.32 1.90
CA THR A 852 15.15 -20.20 2.55
C THR A 852 15.93 -19.45 3.62
N GLY A 853 16.15 -18.13 3.45
CA GLY A 853 16.76 -17.29 4.48
C GLY A 853 15.92 -17.25 5.76
N LEU A 854 14.62 -16.98 5.62
CA LEU A 854 13.68 -16.97 6.75
C LEU A 854 13.58 -18.34 7.43
N PHE A 855 13.61 -19.44 6.67
CA PHE A 855 13.66 -20.79 7.25
C PHE A 855 14.89 -21.00 8.13
N LEU A 856 16.07 -20.54 7.70
CA LEU A 856 17.29 -20.63 8.50
C LEU A 856 17.23 -19.73 9.73
N GLN A 857 16.70 -18.51 9.61
CA GLN A 857 16.45 -17.63 10.76
C GLN A 857 15.47 -18.26 11.74
N THR A 858 14.43 -18.95 11.25
CA THR A 858 13.49 -19.71 12.09
C THR A 858 14.20 -20.81 12.88
N CYS A 859 15.19 -21.49 12.27
CA CYS A 859 16.00 -22.49 12.97
C CYS A 859 16.85 -21.86 14.08
N THR A 860 17.46 -20.69 13.84
CA THR A 860 18.18 -19.93 14.86
C THR A 860 17.24 -19.51 16.00
N TYR A 861 16.10 -18.92 15.65
CA TYR A 861 15.04 -18.50 16.57
C TYR A 861 14.52 -19.66 17.44
N CYS A 862 14.38 -20.87 16.88
CA CYS A 862 14.04 -22.08 17.62
C CYS A 862 15.04 -22.36 18.76
N VAL A 863 16.34 -22.17 18.51
CA VAL A 863 17.39 -22.45 19.50
C VAL A 863 17.52 -21.30 20.50
N GLU A 864 17.63 -20.07 20.00
CA GLU A 864 18.01 -18.90 20.79
C GLU A 864 16.84 -18.32 21.59
N GLU A 865 15.66 -18.19 20.97
CA GLU A 865 14.50 -17.53 21.60
C GLU A 865 13.51 -18.52 22.21
N LEU A 866 13.31 -19.67 21.58
CA LEU A 866 12.37 -20.68 22.07
C LEU A 866 13.03 -21.69 23.02
N GLY A 867 14.36 -21.84 22.96
CA GLY A 867 15.14 -22.71 23.83
C GLY A 867 15.09 -24.19 23.43
N TYR A 868 14.79 -24.51 22.17
CA TYR A 868 14.85 -25.89 21.70
C TYR A 868 16.29 -26.41 21.65
N PRO A 869 16.54 -27.69 21.98
CA PRO A 869 17.89 -28.26 21.94
C PRO A 869 18.49 -28.16 20.54
N ILE A 870 19.70 -27.59 20.44
CA ILE A 870 20.40 -27.40 19.15
C ILE A 870 20.51 -28.68 18.33
N HIS A 871 20.72 -29.83 18.99
CA HIS A 871 20.85 -31.13 18.33
C HIS A 871 19.54 -31.62 17.70
N TRP A 872 18.36 -31.13 18.14
CA TRP A 872 17.08 -31.44 17.49
C TRP A 872 16.94 -30.69 16.17
N VAL A 873 17.27 -29.40 16.18
CA VAL A 873 17.23 -28.53 14.99
C VAL A 873 18.30 -28.96 13.99
N SER A 874 19.54 -29.22 14.44
CA SER A 874 20.63 -29.67 13.58
C SER A 874 20.31 -31.01 12.92
N THR A 875 19.70 -31.96 13.64
CA THR A 875 19.29 -33.25 13.06
C THR A 875 18.26 -33.07 11.94
N ALA A 876 17.33 -32.11 12.07
CA ALA A 876 16.38 -31.79 11.01
C ALA A 876 17.10 -31.20 9.78
N LEU A 877 18.02 -30.26 9.99
CA LEU A 877 18.81 -29.65 8.92
C LEU A 877 19.70 -30.66 8.21
N ASP A 878 20.41 -31.53 8.95
CA ASP A 878 21.27 -32.57 8.39
C ASP A 878 20.47 -33.50 7.47
N GLN A 879 19.24 -33.85 7.84
CA GLN A 879 18.35 -34.67 7.00
C GLN A 879 17.93 -33.97 5.72
N LEU A 880 17.64 -32.66 5.79
CA LEU A 880 17.30 -31.85 4.61
C LEU A 880 18.49 -31.65 3.66
N LEU A 881 19.70 -31.47 4.21
CA LEU A 881 20.92 -31.28 3.43
C LEU A 881 21.46 -32.58 2.84
N ALA A 882 21.21 -33.73 3.48
CA ALA A 882 21.62 -35.04 3.01
C ALA A 882 20.69 -35.65 1.95
N VAL A 883 19.66 -34.91 1.50
CA VAL A 883 18.70 -35.39 0.49
C VAL A 883 19.40 -35.52 -0.86
N THR A 884 19.34 -36.72 -1.43
CA THR A 884 19.80 -37.02 -2.78
C THR A 884 18.82 -37.94 -3.48
N SER A 885 18.99 -38.18 -4.78
CA SER A 885 18.19 -39.18 -5.51
C SER A 885 18.34 -40.60 -4.92
N SER A 886 19.48 -40.91 -4.31
CA SER A 886 19.74 -42.19 -3.64
C SER A 886 19.36 -42.22 -2.14
N ASN A 887 19.10 -41.05 -1.54
CA ASN A 887 18.71 -40.89 -0.15
C ASN A 887 17.58 -39.85 -0.03
N PRO A 888 16.33 -40.23 -0.38
CA PRO A 888 15.21 -39.29 -0.33
C PRO A 888 14.85 -38.92 1.11
N LEU A 889 14.32 -37.70 1.30
CA LEU A 889 13.81 -37.25 2.59
C LEU A 889 12.68 -38.15 3.07
N LYS A 890 12.85 -38.79 4.22
CA LYS A 890 11.80 -39.59 4.87
C LYS A 890 11.12 -38.73 5.94
N THR A 891 9.98 -38.16 5.60
CA THR A 891 9.23 -37.27 6.50
C THR A 891 7.74 -37.61 6.55
N LYS A 892 7.10 -37.30 7.68
CA LYS A 892 5.64 -37.31 7.83
C LYS A 892 4.99 -36.00 7.37
N ALA A 893 5.80 -34.99 7.06
CA ALA A 893 5.31 -33.75 6.49
C ALA A 893 4.74 -34.03 5.10
N ALA A 894 3.50 -33.60 4.86
CA ALA A 894 2.88 -33.68 3.54
C ALA A 894 3.30 -32.47 2.69
N GLU A 895 3.48 -32.68 1.39
CA GLU A 895 3.59 -31.61 0.42
C GLU A 895 2.24 -30.89 0.30
N VAL A 896 2.32 -29.58 0.07
CA VAL A 896 1.16 -28.72 0.00
C VAL A 896 0.86 -28.38 -1.46
N ASN A 897 -0.11 -29.09 -2.04
CA ASN A 897 -0.35 -29.03 -3.49
C ASN A 897 -1.28 -27.89 -3.93
N LYS A 898 -2.01 -27.22 -3.02
CA LYS A 898 -3.00 -26.18 -3.34
C LYS A 898 -3.09 -25.11 -2.26
N SER A 899 -3.39 -23.88 -2.68
CA SER A 899 -3.70 -22.73 -1.81
C SER A 899 -5.20 -22.37 -1.91
N PRO A 900 -5.89 -22.05 -0.80
CA PRO A 900 -5.43 -22.24 0.57
C PRO A 900 -5.34 -23.73 0.89
N SER A 901 -4.46 -24.07 1.82
CA SER A 901 -4.09 -25.46 2.09
C SER A 901 -4.91 -25.97 3.26
N PRO A 902 -5.67 -27.08 3.09
CA PRO A 902 -6.43 -27.62 4.18
C PRO A 902 -5.47 -28.13 5.26
N ILE A 903 -5.78 -27.82 6.52
CA ILE A 903 -5.05 -28.37 7.65
C ILE A 903 -5.22 -29.90 7.60
N PRO A 904 -4.12 -30.67 7.61
CA PRO A 904 -4.21 -32.12 7.74
C PRO A 904 -4.97 -32.45 9.03
N THR A 905 -6.06 -33.19 8.91
CA THR A 905 -6.72 -33.77 10.10
C THR A 905 -5.77 -34.80 10.70
N GLU A 906 -5.41 -34.62 11.98
CA GLU A 906 -4.50 -35.51 12.72
C GLU A 906 -5.01 -36.95 12.81
#